data_AF-A0A8S4RL30-F1
#
_entry.id   AF-A0A8S4RL30-F1
#
_cell.length_a   1.000
_cell.length_b   1.000
_cell.length_c   1.000
_cell.angle_alpha   90.00
_cell.angle_beta   90.00
_cell.angle_gamma   90.00
#
_symmetry.space_group_name_H-M   'P 1'
#
loop_
_entity.id
_entity.type
_entity.pdbx_description
1 polymer ?
#
loop_
_entity_poly.entity_id
_entity_poly.type
_entity_poly.pdbx_seq_one_letter_code
_entity_poly.pdbx_strand_id
1 'polypeptide(L)'
;MAPEETIEKLILLGLSEQKAKETLKNAKVTKFLLAALSEVNIGNIPTGSGLLLYHLATKIKPQIENRLPLICKYVANGKLDSTLRVDAALDYLLSHINEENINLGEFEEFCGVGVSVSPEQVERAVEKQMEKYKKELIEKRYRFNSGVIMQAVRADLKWADGKAIQNEVAVQILDLLGPKTETDLAPPPKPEKKSKSVDSNKKVKEEPQGHKESQVSAASGDIGGATSMPELMKKLPFHAPGENYRTDGYIVTPNTKKLIEEHLKITSGKVRTRFPPEPNGILHIGHAKAININFGYAAAHDGICFLRYDDTNPEKEEEKFFVGIKDMVEWLGYKPYKITHSSDYFDQLYEWAVKLINKDLAYVCHQKSDEIKGFNPPPSPWRNRPVEESLQLFEDMKNGKIDEGDATLRMKITLEEGKQDPVAYRIKFKPHHRTGNKWCIYPTYDYTHCLCDSIENITHSLCTKEFQSRRSSYYWLCNALDIYCPVQWEYGRLNVNYTVVSKRKIGKLIEEGIVKDWDDPRLFTLTALRRRGVPAAAVNTFCAALGVTGAVGAVEPTMLDAAVRDVLNVTAPRVMVVLEPLKITVTNFPSDKPISIQVPDFPNEPEKGSHNVVLDKVLYIEATDFKETPEKGYRRLTPTQSVGLRHAGYVLKVAKVIKDRAGNISEVECTAESTESSEKPKAFIHWVSQPITVQVRLYEPL
;
A
#
# COMPACT_ATOMS: atom_id res chain seq x y z
N MET A 1 15.38 49.15 11.48
CA MET A 1 14.49 48.22 12.21
C MET A 1 14.94 48.14 13.64
N ALA A 2 14.01 48.07 14.59
CA ALA A 2 14.35 47.85 15.99
C ALA A 2 14.91 46.42 16.19
N PRO A 3 15.79 46.19 17.19
CA PRO A 3 16.32 44.84 17.49
C PRO A 3 15.22 43.80 17.74
N GLU A 4 14.13 44.21 18.39
CA GLU A 4 12.97 43.36 18.70
C GLU A 4 12.21 42.95 17.42
N GLU A 5 11.95 43.90 16.53
CA GLU A 5 11.30 43.67 15.23
C GLU A 5 12.13 42.73 14.32
N THR A 6 13.46 42.79 14.45
CA THR A 6 14.37 41.90 13.71
C THR A 6 14.29 40.48 14.25
N ILE A 7 14.23 40.30 15.57
CA ILE A 7 14.09 38.99 16.21
C ILE A 7 12.76 38.34 15.82
N GLU A 8 11.66 39.10 15.79
CA GLU A 8 10.36 38.59 15.35
C GLU A 8 10.39 38.05 13.92
N LYS A 9 11.00 38.78 12.97
CA LYS A 9 11.16 38.29 11.59
C LYS A 9 12.04 37.04 11.48
N LEU A 10 13.03 36.89 12.35
CA LEU A 10 13.89 35.70 12.40
C LEU A 10 13.15 34.48 12.97
N ILE A 11 12.26 34.68 13.94
CA ILE A 11 11.42 33.62 14.50
C ILE A 11 10.42 33.13 13.44
N LEU A 12 9.88 34.03 12.62
CA LEU A 12 9.01 33.67 11.48
C LEU A 12 9.66 32.74 10.45
N LEU A 13 11.00 32.66 10.41
CA LEU A 13 11.75 31.73 9.57
C LEU A 13 11.92 30.32 10.19
N GLY A 14 11.35 30.08 11.39
CA GLY A 14 11.48 28.82 12.12
C GLY A 14 12.72 28.71 13.01
N LEU A 15 13.40 29.83 13.29
CA LEU A 15 14.50 29.87 14.26
C LEU A 15 13.96 29.93 15.69
N SER A 16 14.64 29.26 16.63
CA SER A 16 14.35 29.44 18.06
C SER A 16 14.73 30.86 18.50
N GLU A 17 14.06 31.36 19.53
CA GLU A 17 14.33 32.70 20.08
C GLU A 17 15.81 32.87 20.47
N GLN A 18 16.43 31.83 21.03
CA GLN A 18 17.85 31.80 21.33
C GLN A 18 18.71 31.95 20.07
N LYS A 19 18.39 31.22 18.99
CA LYS A 19 19.15 31.27 17.73
C LYS A 19 18.96 32.60 17.01
N ALA A 20 17.78 33.22 17.12
CA ALA A 20 17.52 34.56 16.60
C ALA A 20 18.38 35.62 17.30
N LYS A 21 18.48 35.58 18.63
CA LYS A 21 19.35 36.48 19.42
C LYS A 21 20.84 36.28 19.11
N GLU A 22 21.28 35.04 18.89
CA GLU A 22 22.66 34.75 18.44
C GLU A 22 22.93 35.30 17.03
N THR A 23 21.97 35.12 16.12
CA THR A 23 22.10 35.54 14.73
C THR A 23 22.18 37.07 14.62
N LEU A 24 21.38 37.79 15.41
CA LEU A 24 21.39 39.26 15.47
C LEU A 24 22.77 39.84 15.82
N LYS A 25 23.57 39.12 16.62
CA LYS A 25 24.95 39.53 16.96
C LYS A 25 25.90 39.41 15.76
N ASN A 26 25.58 38.59 14.77
CA ASN A 26 26.35 38.45 13.55
C ASN A 26 25.83 39.43 12.48
N ALA A 27 26.45 40.60 12.41
CA ALA A 27 26.05 41.69 11.50
C ALA A 27 26.05 41.26 10.03
N LYS A 28 26.98 40.39 9.61
CA LYS A 28 27.08 39.91 8.22
C LYS A 28 25.92 38.99 7.86
N VAL A 29 25.65 37.97 8.69
CA VAL A 29 24.54 37.04 8.46
C VAL A 29 23.20 37.76 8.55
N THR A 30 23.05 38.67 9.52
CA THR A 30 21.84 39.48 9.68
C THR A 30 21.57 40.34 8.44
N LYS A 31 22.60 40.96 7.86
CA LYS A 31 22.48 41.75 6.62
C LYS A 31 21.94 40.90 5.46
N PHE A 32 22.55 39.74 5.19
CA PHE A 32 22.13 38.87 4.08
C PHE A 32 20.76 38.24 4.32
N LEU A 33 20.44 37.93 5.57
CA LEU A 33 19.16 37.34 5.92
C LEU A 33 18.01 38.35 5.80
N LEU A 34 18.23 39.61 6.19
CA LEU A 34 17.28 40.70 5.96
C LEU A 34 17.09 40.99 4.46
N ALA A 35 18.16 40.94 3.67
CA ALA A 35 18.08 41.07 2.21
C ALA A 35 17.35 39.89 1.56
N ALA A 36 17.52 38.66 2.07
CA ALA A 36 16.77 37.50 1.61
C ALA A 36 15.27 37.63 1.97
N LEU A 37 14.96 38.18 3.14
CA LEU A 37 13.60 38.42 3.61
C LEU A 37 12.86 39.49 2.81
N SER A 38 13.54 40.48 2.25
CA SER A 38 12.89 41.47 1.38
C SER A 38 12.50 40.90 0.02
N GLU A 39 13.11 39.79 -0.41
CA GLU A 39 12.85 39.14 -1.70
C GLU A 39 11.73 38.09 -1.64
N VAL A 40 11.26 37.72 -0.44
CA VAL A 40 10.38 36.56 -0.25
C VAL A 40 9.17 36.91 0.60
N ASN A 41 7.98 36.51 0.14
CA ASN A 41 6.76 36.64 0.93
C ASN A 41 6.63 35.49 1.94
N ILE A 42 7.00 35.75 3.20
CA ILE A 42 7.06 34.77 4.30
C ILE A 42 5.74 34.02 4.52
N GLY A 43 4.60 34.64 4.20
CA GLY A 43 3.28 34.00 4.36
C GLY A 43 2.98 32.90 3.33
N ASN A 44 3.79 32.76 2.27
CA ASN A 44 3.52 31.86 1.14
C ASN A 44 4.75 31.00 0.75
N ILE A 45 5.64 30.69 1.70
CA ILE A 45 6.78 29.80 1.47
C ILE A 45 6.51 28.36 1.92
N PRO A 46 7.07 27.35 1.22
CA PRO A 46 7.01 25.96 1.67
C PRO A 46 7.59 25.75 3.07
N THR A 47 7.06 24.76 3.79
CA THR A 47 7.55 24.38 5.12
C THR A 47 9.03 23.98 5.05
N GLY A 48 9.89 24.60 5.88
CA GLY A 48 11.33 24.35 5.89
C GLY A 48 12.16 25.33 5.04
N SER A 49 11.55 26.09 4.12
CA SER A 49 12.25 27.10 3.31
C SER A 49 12.92 28.20 4.16
N GLY A 50 12.37 28.51 5.34
CA GLY A 50 12.98 29.48 6.25
C GLY A 50 14.37 29.07 6.76
N LEU A 51 14.59 27.78 7.03
CA LEU A 51 15.90 27.25 7.41
C LEU A 51 16.88 27.22 6.22
N LEU A 52 16.38 27.05 5.00
CA LEU A 52 17.20 27.12 3.78
C LEU A 52 17.64 28.55 3.47
N LEU A 53 16.78 29.54 3.69
CA LEU A 53 17.12 30.97 3.60
C LEU A 53 18.15 31.36 4.66
N TYR A 54 18.03 30.82 5.88
CA TYR A 54 19.04 30.97 6.92
C TYR A 54 20.39 30.38 6.48
N HIS A 55 20.39 29.13 5.99
CA HIS A 55 21.58 28.45 5.48
C HIS A 55 22.24 29.24 4.34
N LEU A 56 21.44 29.73 3.39
CA LEU A 56 21.89 30.62 2.31
C LEU A 56 22.60 31.87 2.85
N ALA A 57 21.96 32.59 3.78
CA ALA A 57 22.51 33.81 4.35
C ALA A 57 23.82 33.58 5.12
N THR A 58 24.02 32.38 5.68
CA THR A 58 25.28 32.04 6.37
C THR A 58 26.43 31.71 5.41
N LYS A 59 26.13 31.23 4.20
CA LYS A 59 27.13 30.73 3.26
C LYS A 59 27.39 31.63 2.05
N ILE A 60 26.48 32.55 1.73
CA ILE A 60 26.65 33.45 0.59
C ILE A 60 27.91 34.32 0.74
N LYS A 61 28.69 34.40 -0.35
CA LYS A 61 29.89 35.24 -0.42
C LYS A 61 29.55 36.61 -1.02
N PRO A 62 30.24 37.70 -0.60
CA PRO A 62 29.99 39.04 -1.15
C PRO A 62 30.11 39.13 -2.68
N GLN A 63 30.93 38.27 -3.29
CA GLN A 63 31.16 38.20 -4.74
C GLN A 63 29.89 37.89 -5.55
N ILE A 64 28.90 37.25 -4.93
CA ILE A 64 27.64 36.83 -5.57
C ILE A 64 26.41 37.44 -4.87
N GLU A 65 26.60 38.50 -4.10
CA GLU A 65 25.52 39.21 -3.38
C GLU A 65 24.44 39.72 -4.34
N ASN A 66 24.83 40.17 -5.54
CA ASN A 66 23.92 40.60 -6.60
C ASN A 66 23.03 39.47 -7.16
N ARG A 67 23.36 38.20 -6.91
CA ARG A 67 22.58 37.03 -7.35
C ARG A 67 21.66 36.47 -6.26
N LEU A 68 21.65 37.08 -5.06
CA LEU A 68 20.80 36.68 -3.95
C LEU A 68 19.30 36.58 -4.32
N PRO A 69 18.69 37.54 -5.06
CA PRO A 69 17.27 37.47 -5.42
C PRO A 69 16.90 36.21 -6.21
N LEU A 70 17.81 35.74 -7.08
CA LEU A 70 17.60 34.55 -7.89
C LEU A 70 17.44 33.31 -6.99
N ILE A 71 18.37 33.10 -6.05
CA ILE A 71 18.35 31.93 -5.16
C ILE A 71 17.14 32.00 -4.22
N CYS A 72 16.84 33.19 -3.68
CA CYS A 72 15.67 33.41 -2.84
C CYS A 72 14.36 33.02 -3.53
N LYS A 73 14.19 33.39 -4.81
CA LYS A 73 13.03 32.98 -5.62
C LYS A 73 12.95 31.47 -5.81
N TYR A 74 14.08 30.80 -6.02
CA TYR A 74 14.11 29.35 -6.21
C TYR A 74 13.83 28.58 -4.90
N VAL A 75 14.27 29.08 -3.75
CA VAL A 75 13.93 28.52 -2.42
C VAL A 75 12.45 28.79 -2.09
N ALA A 76 11.94 29.97 -2.40
CA ALA A 76 10.54 30.34 -2.18
C ALA A 76 9.58 29.52 -3.04
N ASN A 77 9.96 29.19 -4.28
CA ASN A 77 9.17 28.35 -5.17
C ASN A 77 9.37 26.84 -4.95
N GLY A 78 10.15 26.43 -3.94
CA GLY A 78 10.40 25.02 -3.63
C GLY A 78 11.28 24.27 -4.63
N LYS A 79 11.97 24.97 -5.54
CA LYS A 79 12.92 24.35 -6.50
C LYS A 79 14.24 23.96 -5.81
N LEU A 80 14.72 24.80 -4.90
CA LEU A 80 15.86 24.52 -4.01
C LEU A 80 15.31 24.20 -2.62
N ASP A 81 15.02 22.92 -2.40
CA ASP A 81 14.32 22.36 -1.24
C ASP A 81 15.25 21.71 -0.20
N SER A 82 16.57 21.71 -0.43
CA SER A 82 17.56 21.12 0.46
C SER A 82 18.84 21.93 0.54
N THR A 83 19.57 21.79 1.65
CA THR A 83 20.85 22.48 1.87
C THR A 83 21.89 22.11 0.81
N LEU A 84 21.88 20.87 0.31
CA LEU A 84 22.75 20.40 -0.76
C LEU A 84 22.50 21.14 -2.08
N ARG A 85 21.23 21.37 -2.44
CA ARG A 85 20.88 22.14 -3.65
C ARG A 85 21.23 23.62 -3.50
N VAL A 86 21.04 24.19 -2.31
CA VAL A 86 21.48 25.57 -2.02
C VAL A 86 23.00 25.69 -2.09
N ASP A 87 23.75 24.72 -1.56
CA ASP A 87 25.21 24.69 -1.65
C ASP A 87 25.68 24.56 -3.12
N ALA A 88 25.06 23.67 -3.90
CA ALA A 88 25.35 23.54 -5.33
C ALA A 88 25.04 24.82 -6.12
N ALA A 89 23.94 25.51 -5.78
CA ALA A 89 23.60 26.80 -6.38
C ALA A 89 24.66 27.87 -6.07
N LEU A 90 25.16 27.92 -4.82
CA LEU A 90 26.23 28.82 -4.45
C LEU A 90 27.54 28.51 -5.19
N ASP A 91 27.90 27.23 -5.33
CA ASP A 91 29.10 26.80 -6.05
C ASP A 91 29.01 27.11 -7.56
N TYR A 92 27.84 26.93 -8.17
CA TYR A 92 27.60 27.31 -9.56
C TYR A 92 27.79 28.82 -9.76
N LEU A 93 27.18 29.64 -8.90
CA LEU A 93 27.28 31.09 -9.03
C LEU A 93 28.70 31.59 -8.77
N LEU A 94 29.46 30.92 -7.91
CA LEU A 94 30.88 31.23 -7.68
C LEU A 94 31.79 30.82 -8.84
N SER A 95 31.43 29.81 -9.62
CA SER A 95 32.19 29.44 -10.84
C SER A 95 31.86 30.34 -12.03
N HIS A 96 30.71 31.01 -12.03
CA HIS A 96 30.23 31.86 -13.13
C HIS A 96 30.16 33.35 -12.74
N ILE A 97 31.08 33.82 -11.87
CA ILE A 97 31.11 35.21 -11.36
C ILE A 97 31.24 36.24 -12.49
N ASN A 98 31.97 35.90 -13.55
CA ASN A 98 32.29 36.82 -14.65
C ASN A 98 31.21 36.86 -15.75
N GLU A 99 30.13 36.08 -15.62
CA GLU A 99 29.07 36.03 -16.60
C GLU A 99 27.94 37.00 -16.25
N GLU A 100 27.58 37.89 -17.18
CA GLU A 100 26.50 38.87 -16.98
C GLU A 100 25.13 38.18 -16.94
N ASN A 101 24.92 37.14 -17.74
CA ASN A 101 23.67 36.36 -17.80
C ASN A 101 23.93 34.88 -17.50
N ILE A 102 23.25 34.37 -16.48
CA ILE A 102 23.32 32.95 -16.10
C ILE A 102 22.40 32.14 -17.01
N ASN A 103 22.93 31.07 -17.61
CA ASN A 103 22.09 30.07 -18.27
C ASN A 103 21.24 29.33 -17.22
N LEU A 104 19.93 29.61 -17.20
CA LEU A 104 19.02 29.02 -16.23
C LEU A 104 18.86 27.50 -16.39
N GLY A 105 19.01 26.96 -17.60
CA GLY A 105 18.92 25.52 -17.84
C GLY A 105 20.10 24.77 -17.22
N GLU A 106 21.31 25.25 -17.45
CA GLU A 106 22.54 24.68 -16.86
C GLU A 106 22.58 24.86 -15.35
N PHE A 107 22.09 26.00 -14.84
CA PHE A 107 21.95 26.24 -13.40
C PHE A 107 20.98 25.24 -12.75
N GLU A 108 19.80 25.02 -13.36
CA GLU A 108 18.81 24.07 -12.84
C GLU A 108 19.35 22.63 -12.86
N GLU A 109 20.02 22.23 -13.93
CA GLU A 109 20.64 20.91 -14.06
C GLU A 109 21.76 20.70 -13.02
N PHE A 110 22.67 21.68 -12.86
CA PHE A 110 23.77 21.59 -11.90
C PHE A 110 23.27 21.51 -10.45
N CYS A 111 22.17 22.19 -10.15
CA CYS A 111 21.52 22.19 -8.84
C CYS A 111 20.60 21.00 -8.61
N GLY A 112 20.40 20.12 -9.61
CA GLY A 112 19.48 18.99 -9.51
C GLY A 112 18.02 19.41 -9.30
N VAL A 113 17.62 20.56 -9.83
CA VAL A 113 16.22 21.03 -9.78
C VAL A 113 15.36 20.08 -10.60
N GLY A 114 14.26 19.60 -9.99
CA GLY A 114 13.38 18.61 -10.61
C GLY A 114 13.84 17.15 -10.47
N VAL A 115 15.04 16.88 -9.94
CA VAL A 115 15.51 15.52 -9.67
C VAL A 115 14.91 15.03 -8.35
N SER A 116 13.88 14.19 -8.43
CA SER A 116 13.33 13.49 -7.26
C SER A 116 13.99 12.12 -7.11
N VAL A 117 14.41 11.78 -5.88
CA VAL A 117 14.92 10.45 -5.55
C VAL A 117 13.83 9.70 -4.80
N SER A 118 13.38 8.58 -5.34
CA SER A 118 12.33 7.76 -4.72
C SER A 118 12.88 6.89 -3.58
N PRO A 119 12.06 6.50 -2.59
CA PRO A 119 12.46 5.56 -1.54
C PRO A 119 13.04 4.25 -2.09
N GLU A 120 12.50 3.72 -3.18
CA GLU A 120 12.98 2.48 -3.83
C GLU A 120 14.36 2.66 -4.44
N GLN A 121 14.69 3.85 -4.96
CA GLN A 121 16.04 4.15 -5.43
C GLN A 121 17.03 4.17 -4.27
N VAL A 122 16.63 4.70 -3.11
CA VAL A 122 17.44 4.66 -1.88
C VAL A 122 17.62 3.23 -1.39
N GLU A 123 16.54 2.44 -1.30
CA GLU A 123 16.57 1.00 -0.91
C GLU A 123 17.57 0.22 -1.77
N ARG A 124 17.45 0.32 -3.11
CA ARG A 124 18.35 -0.37 -4.05
C ARG A 124 19.79 0.11 -3.96
N ALA A 125 20.02 1.40 -3.78
CA ALA A 125 21.36 1.95 -3.64
C ALA A 125 22.01 1.49 -2.32
N VAL A 126 21.25 1.46 -1.22
CA VAL A 126 21.69 0.93 0.06
C VAL A 126 22.01 -0.56 -0.05
N GLU A 127 21.12 -1.36 -0.63
CA GLU A 127 21.31 -2.80 -0.82
C GLU A 127 22.59 -3.10 -1.62
N LYS A 128 22.75 -2.41 -2.76
CA LYS A 128 23.94 -2.51 -3.62
C LYS A 128 25.23 -2.16 -2.88
N GLN A 129 25.23 -1.11 -2.06
CA GLN A 129 26.44 -0.70 -1.31
C GLN A 129 26.68 -1.60 -0.10
N MET A 130 25.64 -2.12 0.55
CA MET A 130 25.73 -3.07 1.64
C MET A 130 26.31 -4.41 1.22
N GLU A 131 25.97 -4.92 0.04
CA GLU A 131 26.50 -6.19 -0.46
C GLU A 131 28.04 -6.18 -0.55
N LYS A 132 28.65 -5.03 -0.86
CA LYS A 132 30.12 -4.86 -0.89
C LYS A 132 30.78 -5.05 0.47
N TYR A 133 30.08 -4.72 1.55
CA TYR A 133 30.59 -4.81 2.93
C TYR A 133 29.99 -5.97 3.72
N LYS A 134 29.20 -6.84 3.08
CA LYS A 134 28.44 -7.92 3.74
C LYS A 134 29.27 -8.83 4.62
N LYS A 135 30.46 -9.24 4.16
CA LYS A 135 31.38 -10.08 4.95
C LYS A 135 31.82 -9.38 6.24
N GLU A 136 32.22 -8.11 6.13
CA GLU A 136 32.62 -7.31 7.30
C GLU A 136 31.45 -6.95 8.22
N LEU A 137 30.26 -6.72 7.66
CA LEU A 137 29.03 -6.48 8.42
C LEU A 137 28.65 -7.68 9.27
N ILE A 138 28.75 -8.90 8.72
CA ILE A 138 28.47 -10.13 9.48
C ILE A 138 29.52 -10.36 10.57
N GLU A 139 30.80 -10.14 10.27
CA GLU A 139 31.90 -10.36 11.21
C GLU A 139 31.93 -9.32 12.35
N LYS A 140 31.81 -8.04 12.02
CA LYS A 140 31.90 -6.93 12.99
C LYS A 140 30.54 -6.53 13.59
N ARG A 141 29.44 -7.07 13.05
CA ARG A 141 28.06 -6.73 13.43
C ARG A 141 27.86 -5.21 13.57
N TYR A 142 27.33 -4.75 14.70
CA TYR A 142 27.07 -3.33 14.96
C TYR A 142 28.31 -2.51 15.31
N ARG A 143 29.50 -3.12 15.37
CA ARG A 143 30.78 -2.40 15.50
C ARG A 143 31.31 -1.91 14.15
N PHE A 144 30.68 -2.32 13.05
CA PHE A 144 30.99 -1.81 11.72
C PHE A 144 30.60 -0.32 11.59
N ASN A 145 31.47 0.50 10.98
CA ASN A 145 31.18 1.90 10.72
C ASN A 145 30.24 2.04 9.52
N SER A 146 28.93 2.08 9.79
CA SER A 146 27.88 2.29 8.77
C SER A 146 27.99 3.62 8.04
N GLY A 147 28.78 4.58 8.53
CA GLY A 147 29.08 5.84 7.85
C GLY A 147 29.70 5.66 6.47
N VAL A 148 30.49 4.60 6.26
CA VAL A 148 31.12 4.29 4.97
C VAL A 148 30.07 3.94 3.91
N ILE A 149 29.03 3.19 4.32
CA ILE A 149 27.89 2.83 3.44
C ILE A 149 27.08 4.08 3.13
N MET A 150 26.73 4.88 4.14
CA MET A 150 26.00 6.14 3.94
C MET A 150 26.74 7.09 3.00
N GLN A 151 28.08 7.20 3.10
CA GLN A 151 28.88 8.03 2.21
C GLN A 151 28.88 7.49 0.77
N ALA A 152 28.99 6.17 0.60
CA ALA A 152 28.92 5.55 -0.72
C ALA A 152 27.54 5.72 -1.39
N VAL A 153 26.46 5.61 -0.61
CA VAL A 153 25.10 5.84 -1.11
C VAL A 153 24.88 7.31 -1.48
N ARG A 154 25.41 8.26 -0.69
CA ARG A 154 25.39 9.69 -1.03
C ARG A 154 26.19 10.00 -2.30
N ALA A 155 27.21 9.22 -2.63
CA ALA A 155 27.94 9.36 -3.89
C ALA A 155 27.13 8.83 -5.08
N ASP A 156 26.41 7.71 -4.93
CA ASP A 156 25.52 7.16 -5.96
C ASP A 156 24.26 8.04 -6.15
N LEU A 157 23.73 8.62 -5.06
CA LEU A 157 22.50 9.43 -5.04
C LEU A 157 22.75 10.80 -4.40
N LYS A 158 23.38 11.70 -5.17
CA LYS A 158 23.79 13.04 -4.72
C LYS A 158 22.65 13.88 -4.08
N TRP A 159 21.44 13.76 -4.61
CA TRP A 159 20.27 14.58 -4.22
C TRP A 159 19.30 13.89 -3.24
N ALA A 160 19.64 12.70 -2.76
CA ALA A 160 18.79 11.97 -1.81
C ALA A 160 18.83 12.62 -0.43
N ASP A 161 17.72 12.54 0.30
CA ASP A 161 17.66 12.99 1.70
C ASP A 161 18.59 12.13 2.57
N GLY A 162 19.48 12.80 3.30
CA GLY A 162 20.45 12.15 4.16
C GLY A 162 19.81 11.38 5.31
N LYS A 163 18.63 11.82 5.79
CA LYS A 163 17.88 11.11 6.84
C LYS A 163 17.20 9.86 6.29
N ALA A 164 16.62 9.94 5.09
CA ALA A 164 16.10 8.78 4.37
C ALA A 164 17.18 7.70 4.15
N ILE A 165 18.38 8.07 3.68
CA ILE A 165 19.52 7.14 3.54
C ILE A 165 19.89 6.52 4.90
N GLN A 166 20.00 7.33 5.95
CA GLN A 166 20.37 6.84 7.28
C GLN A 166 19.35 5.84 7.83
N ASN A 167 18.06 6.14 7.67
CA ASN A 167 16.98 5.26 8.10
C ASN A 167 17.01 3.93 7.34
N GLU A 168 17.19 3.97 6.02
CA GLU A 168 17.20 2.78 5.18
C GLU A 168 18.41 1.88 5.46
N VAL A 169 19.61 2.47 5.63
CA VAL A 169 20.80 1.73 6.06
C VAL A 169 20.57 1.07 7.42
N ALA A 170 19.92 1.74 8.37
CA ALA A 170 19.64 1.16 9.68
C ALA A 170 18.66 -0.04 9.58
N VAL A 171 17.67 0.05 8.70
CA VAL A 171 16.69 -1.03 8.44
C VAL A 171 17.38 -2.25 7.86
N GLN A 172 18.10 -2.10 6.77
CA GLN A 172 18.73 -3.23 6.10
C GLN A 172 19.84 -3.86 6.95
N ILE A 173 20.56 -3.07 7.77
CA ILE A 173 21.52 -3.62 8.75
C ILE A 173 20.79 -4.42 9.83
N LEU A 174 19.65 -3.94 10.33
CA LEU A 174 18.83 -4.68 11.29
C LEU A 174 18.27 -5.97 10.68
N ASP A 175 17.82 -5.95 9.43
CA ASP A 175 17.35 -7.13 8.71
C ASP A 175 18.46 -8.16 8.50
N LEU A 176 19.68 -7.70 8.18
CA LEU A 176 20.83 -8.57 7.96
C LEU A 176 21.39 -9.17 9.26
N LEU A 177 21.47 -8.39 10.34
CA LEU A 177 22.18 -8.78 11.57
C LEU A 177 21.27 -9.23 12.71
N GLY A 178 19.97 -8.92 12.66
CA GLY A 178 19.05 -9.07 13.79
C GLY A 178 19.32 -8.04 14.89
N PRO A 179 18.62 -8.09 16.04
CA PRO A 179 18.73 -7.09 17.10
C PRO A 179 20.15 -6.99 17.69
N LYS A 180 20.48 -5.82 18.25
CA LYS A 180 21.72 -5.59 18.99
C LYS A 180 21.78 -6.49 20.22
N THR A 181 22.90 -7.19 20.38
CA THR A 181 23.18 -8.05 21.55
C THR A 181 24.04 -7.31 22.58
N GLU A 182 24.13 -7.81 23.81
CA GLU A 182 25.02 -7.23 24.84
C GLU A 182 26.49 -7.19 24.41
N THR A 183 26.92 -8.17 23.60
CA THR A 183 28.29 -8.20 23.04
C THR A 183 28.56 -7.07 22.04
N ASP A 184 27.53 -6.58 21.35
CA ASP A 184 27.60 -5.45 20.43
C ASP A 184 27.77 -4.11 21.17
N LEU A 185 27.27 -4.02 22.41
CA LEU A 185 27.35 -2.83 23.27
C LEU A 185 28.62 -2.78 24.12
N ALA A 186 29.34 -3.90 24.24
CA ALA A 186 30.60 -3.95 24.95
C ALA A 186 31.70 -3.17 24.19
N PRO A 187 32.52 -2.36 24.87
CA PRO A 187 33.61 -1.62 24.23
C PRO A 187 34.61 -2.59 23.57
N PRO A 188 35.20 -2.22 22.42
CA PRO A 188 36.14 -3.09 21.71
C PRO A 188 37.35 -3.43 22.59
N PRO A 189 37.91 -4.66 22.49
CA PRO A 189 39.10 -5.03 23.24
C PRO A 189 40.27 -4.13 22.83
N LYS A 190 40.87 -3.42 23.81
CA LYS A 190 42.01 -2.54 23.57
C LYS A 190 43.26 -3.38 23.23
N PRO A 191 44.07 -3.01 22.22
CA PRO A 191 45.40 -3.58 22.07
C PRO A 191 46.31 -3.13 23.23
N GLU A 192 47.09 -4.07 23.77
CA GLU A 192 47.99 -3.84 24.91
C GLU A 192 49.13 -2.86 24.57
N LYS A 193 49.30 -1.76 25.33
CA LYS A 193 50.35 -1.60 26.37
C LYS A 193 50.52 -0.17 26.90
N LYS A 194 50.88 -0.16 28.20
CA LYS A 194 51.63 0.82 29.02
C LYS A 194 50.89 1.98 29.70
N SER A 195 51.15 2.00 31.02
CA SER A 195 50.68 2.84 32.12
C SER A 195 51.11 4.31 32.07
N LYS A 196 50.24 5.23 32.54
CA LYS A 196 50.49 6.13 33.69
C LYS A 196 49.29 7.03 34.06
N SER A 197 49.12 7.17 35.39
CA SER A 197 48.61 8.26 36.24
C SER A 197 47.17 8.82 36.10
N VAL A 198 46.48 8.64 37.22
CA VAL A 198 45.30 9.26 37.86
C VAL A 198 45.21 10.79 37.69
N ASP A 199 44.00 11.32 37.39
CA ASP A 199 43.38 12.32 38.25
C ASP A 199 41.84 12.40 38.11
N SER A 200 41.23 12.93 39.16
CA SER A 200 39.85 12.80 39.59
C SER A 200 39.00 14.05 39.29
N ASN A 201 37.71 13.87 38.94
CA ASN A 201 36.61 14.58 39.61
C ASN A 201 35.20 14.19 39.14
N LYS A 202 34.32 13.99 40.13
CA LYS A 202 32.86 13.84 40.05
C LYS A 202 32.18 15.15 39.64
N LYS A 203 31.01 15.06 38.98
CA LYS A 203 29.78 15.75 39.45
C LYS A 203 28.51 15.23 38.76
N VAL A 204 27.54 14.89 39.61
CA VAL A 204 26.12 14.60 39.36
C VAL A 204 25.35 15.93 39.31
N LYS A 205 24.25 16.00 38.54
CA LYS A 205 22.99 16.76 38.81
C LYS A 205 22.02 16.55 37.63
N GLU A 206 20.91 15.83 37.82
CA GLU A 206 19.58 16.24 38.33
C GLU A 206 18.65 16.79 37.23
N GLU A 207 17.46 16.16 37.17
CA GLU A 207 16.28 16.51 36.38
C GLU A 207 15.73 17.90 36.74
N PRO A 208 14.75 18.40 35.97
CA PRO A 208 13.44 18.53 36.61
C PRO A 208 12.27 18.00 35.79
N GLN A 209 11.36 17.38 36.54
CA GLN A 209 9.98 17.05 36.19
C GLN A 209 9.16 18.29 35.80
N GLY A 210 8.23 18.10 34.87
CA GLY A 210 7.13 19.02 34.62
C GLY A 210 5.89 18.25 34.18
N HIS A 211 5.00 17.98 35.14
CA HIS A 211 3.62 17.54 34.88
C HIS A 211 2.85 18.63 34.12
N LYS A 212 2.01 18.23 33.16
CA LYS A 212 0.72 18.90 32.88
C LYS A 212 -0.28 17.92 32.27
N GLU A 213 -1.50 18.04 32.78
CA GLU A 213 -2.63 17.13 32.66
C GLU A 213 -3.33 17.16 31.30
N SER A 214 -3.84 15.99 30.97
CA SER A 214 -4.99 15.59 30.18
C SER A 214 -6.00 16.67 29.73
N GLN A 215 -6.31 16.69 28.44
CA GLN A 215 -7.69 16.82 27.96
C GLN A 215 -7.95 15.81 26.85
N VAL A 216 -8.93 14.94 27.10
CA VAL A 216 -9.48 13.93 26.23
C VAL A 216 -10.57 14.58 25.38
N SER A 217 -10.56 14.36 24.07
CA SER A 217 -11.78 14.51 23.27
C SER A 217 -11.93 13.31 22.32
N ALA A 218 -13.00 12.57 22.56
CA ALA A 218 -13.50 11.53 21.68
C ALA A 218 -14.05 12.19 20.41
N ALA A 219 -13.58 11.73 19.25
CA ALA A 219 -14.22 12.03 17.97
C ALA A 219 -14.12 10.80 17.08
N SER A 220 -15.16 9.97 17.12
CA SER A 220 -15.51 9.03 16.05
C SER A 220 -15.97 9.85 14.83
N GLY A 221 -15.01 10.31 14.03
CA GLY A 221 -15.26 11.01 12.78
C GLY A 221 -15.23 10.05 11.60
N ASP A 222 -16.31 10.03 10.83
CA ASP A 222 -16.41 9.35 9.55
C ASP A 222 -15.39 9.95 8.57
N ILE A 223 -14.32 9.21 8.24
CA ILE A 223 -13.29 9.68 7.29
C ILE A 223 -13.73 9.26 5.88
N GLY A 224 -14.79 9.91 5.39
CA GLY A 224 -15.19 9.88 3.98
C GLY A 224 -14.58 11.09 3.25
N GLY A 225 -13.93 10.86 2.11
CA GLY A 225 -13.48 11.94 1.20
C GLY A 225 -11.98 12.00 0.89
N ALA A 226 -11.17 11.01 1.27
CA ALA A 226 -9.79 10.92 0.79
C ALA A 226 -9.75 10.49 -0.68
N THR A 227 -8.93 11.17 -1.50
CA THR A 227 -8.79 10.85 -2.93
C THR A 227 -7.88 9.65 -3.20
N SER A 228 -7.09 9.24 -2.18
CA SER A 228 -6.13 8.15 -2.29
C SER A 228 -5.95 7.37 -0.98
N MET A 229 -5.49 6.12 -1.09
CA MET A 229 -5.19 5.26 0.06
C MET A 229 -4.12 5.83 1.01
N PRO A 230 -2.98 6.38 0.54
CA PRO A 230 -1.97 6.93 1.46
C PRO A 230 -2.50 8.10 2.30
N GLU A 231 -3.33 8.97 1.71
CA GLU A 231 -3.96 10.08 2.42
C GLU A 231 -4.94 9.59 3.48
N LEU A 232 -5.78 8.61 3.13
CA LEU A 232 -6.71 7.97 4.05
C LEU A 232 -5.98 7.37 5.26
N MET A 233 -4.90 6.63 5.02
CA MET A 233 -4.13 5.93 6.06
C MET A 233 -3.41 6.87 7.04
N LYS A 234 -2.95 8.03 6.57
CA LYS A 234 -2.33 9.05 7.45
C LYS A 234 -3.33 9.74 8.38
N LYS A 235 -4.61 9.78 8.01
CA LYS A 235 -5.67 10.43 8.79
C LYS A 235 -6.29 9.52 9.87
N LEU A 236 -5.98 8.22 9.87
CA LEU A 236 -6.54 7.29 10.85
C LEU A 236 -6.03 7.61 12.27
N PRO A 237 -6.91 7.69 13.28
CA PRO A 237 -6.55 8.05 14.65
C PRO A 237 -5.96 6.86 15.42
N PHE A 238 -5.02 6.14 14.81
CA PHE A 238 -4.34 5.02 15.46
C PHE A 238 -3.15 5.50 16.29
N HIS A 239 -2.81 4.71 17.31
CA HIS A 239 -1.68 4.98 18.19
C HIS A 239 -0.33 4.97 17.47
N ALA A 240 0.64 5.71 18.01
CA ALA A 240 2.03 5.58 17.57
C ALA A 240 2.64 4.25 18.07
N PRO A 241 3.60 3.65 17.34
CA PRO A 241 4.33 2.47 17.82
C PRO A 241 4.93 2.67 19.22
N GLY A 242 4.63 1.74 20.13
CA GLY A 242 5.06 1.81 21.53
C GLY A 242 4.09 2.56 22.46
N GLU A 243 3.05 3.19 21.93
CA GLU A 243 2.00 3.84 22.72
C GLU A 243 0.74 2.97 22.89
N ASN A 244 0.90 1.64 22.82
CA ASN A 244 -0.21 0.67 22.89
C ASN A 244 -1.12 0.91 24.10
N TYR A 245 -0.54 1.28 25.23
CA TYR A 245 -1.22 1.55 26.51
C TYR A 245 -2.17 2.76 26.49
N ARG A 246 -2.15 3.59 25.44
CA ARG A 246 -3.09 4.70 25.26
C ARG A 246 -4.38 4.28 24.57
N THR A 247 -4.44 3.06 24.04
CA THR A 247 -5.58 2.57 23.26
C THR A 247 -6.67 2.01 24.16
N ASP A 248 -7.92 2.14 23.69
CA ASP A 248 -9.09 1.72 24.46
C ASP A 248 -9.10 0.21 24.71
N GLY A 249 -9.43 -0.17 25.95
CA GLY A 249 -9.43 -1.57 26.42
C GLY A 249 -8.05 -2.21 26.61
N TYR A 250 -6.94 -1.49 26.39
CA TYR A 250 -5.60 -2.05 26.59
C TYR A 250 -5.28 -2.20 28.09
N ILE A 251 -4.78 -3.39 28.46
CA ILE A 251 -4.50 -3.72 29.87
C ILE A 251 -3.02 -3.47 30.14
N VAL A 252 -2.75 -2.60 31.12
CA VAL A 252 -1.38 -2.34 31.61
C VAL A 252 -1.09 -3.27 32.78
N THR A 253 -0.19 -4.23 32.55
CA THR A 253 0.36 -5.13 33.56
C THR A 253 1.67 -4.54 34.14
N PRO A 254 2.19 -5.07 35.26
CA PRO A 254 3.48 -4.65 35.81
C PRO A 254 4.65 -4.71 34.80
N ASN A 255 4.59 -5.64 33.83
CA ASN A 255 5.65 -5.85 32.84
C ASN A 255 5.43 -5.11 31.53
N THR A 256 4.25 -4.49 31.31
CA THR A 256 3.91 -3.83 30.04
C THR A 256 4.95 -2.79 29.63
N LYS A 257 5.48 -1.99 30.56
CA LYS A 257 6.52 -1.00 30.25
C LYS A 257 7.80 -1.66 29.70
N LYS A 258 8.28 -2.71 30.38
CA LYS A 258 9.45 -3.48 29.96
C LYS A 258 9.24 -4.11 28.59
N LEU A 259 8.08 -4.75 28.37
CA LEU A 259 7.73 -5.39 27.11
C LEU A 259 7.65 -4.39 25.94
N ILE A 260 7.16 -3.17 26.18
CA ILE A 260 7.15 -2.09 25.18
C ILE A 260 8.57 -1.62 24.88
N GLU A 261 9.45 -1.49 25.87
CA GLU A 261 10.85 -1.12 25.66
C GLU A 261 11.60 -2.18 24.82
N GLU A 262 11.36 -3.47 25.08
CA GLU A 262 11.89 -4.58 24.28
C GLU A 262 11.34 -4.55 22.84
N HIS A 263 10.02 -4.37 22.70
CA HIS A 263 9.36 -4.20 21.42
C HIS A 263 10.00 -3.05 20.61
N LEU A 264 10.16 -1.87 21.21
CA LEU A 264 10.75 -0.71 20.53
C LEU A 264 12.22 -0.94 20.13
N LYS A 265 12.99 -1.72 20.90
CA LYS A 265 14.35 -2.13 20.50
C LYS A 265 14.33 -3.02 19.26
N ILE A 266 13.35 -3.90 19.14
CA ILE A 266 13.20 -4.81 17.99
C ILE A 266 12.66 -4.06 16.77
N THR A 267 11.68 -3.18 16.95
CA THR A 267 10.98 -2.52 15.84
C THR A 267 11.61 -1.19 15.44
N SER A 268 12.48 -0.62 16.27
CA SER A 268 12.99 0.74 16.12
C SER A 268 11.85 1.78 15.99
N GLY A 269 10.70 1.52 16.61
CA GLY A 269 9.53 2.39 16.55
C GLY A 269 8.80 2.40 15.21
N LYS A 270 9.06 1.44 14.31
CA LYS A 270 8.38 1.35 13.01
C LYS A 270 7.01 0.70 13.12
N VAL A 271 6.09 1.12 12.24
CA VAL A 271 4.80 0.44 12.06
C VAL A 271 5.02 -0.97 11.50
N ARG A 272 4.34 -1.96 12.07
CA ARG A 272 4.33 -3.36 11.63
C ARG A 272 2.89 -3.84 11.57
N THR A 273 2.45 -4.24 10.38
CA THR A 273 1.12 -4.83 10.14
C THR A 273 1.26 -6.23 9.54
N ARG A 274 0.14 -6.96 9.39
CA ARG A 274 0.12 -8.23 8.66
C ARG A 274 -1.19 -8.42 7.92
N PHE A 275 -1.11 -9.00 6.74
CA PHE A 275 -2.24 -9.55 6.02
C PHE A 275 -2.17 -11.09 6.14
N PRO A 276 -3.12 -11.72 6.87
CA PRO A 276 -3.04 -13.14 7.14
C PRO A 276 -4.11 -14.00 6.41
N PRO A 277 -4.00 -14.23 5.09
CA PRO A 277 -4.99 -15.02 4.35
C PRO A 277 -4.81 -16.53 4.58
N GLU A 278 -5.92 -17.28 4.52
CA GLU A 278 -5.84 -18.73 4.40
C GLU A 278 -5.29 -19.12 3.01
N PRO A 279 -4.30 -20.03 2.93
CA PRO A 279 -3.65 -20.43 1.68
C PRO A 279 -4.46 -21.41 0.82
N ASN A 280 -5.70 -21.70 1.19
CA ASN A 280 -6.62 -22.58 0.47
C ASN A 280 -7.70 -21.78 -0.32
N GLY A 281 -7.72 -20.45 -0.18
CA GLY A 281 -8.81 -19.59 -0.60
C GLY A 281 -8.49 -18.77 -1.85
N ILE A 282 -9.55 -18.32 -2.54
CA ILE A 282 -9.43 -17.35 -3.62
C ILE A 282 -9.80 -15.98 -3.08
N LEU A 283 -8.88 -15.03 -3.27
CA LEU A 283 -9.11 -13.65 -2.89
C LEU A 283 -10.22 -13.04 -3.74
N HIS A 284 -11.01 -12.19 -3.12
CA HIS A 284 -12.16 -11.52 -3.72
C HIS A 284 -12.12 -10.03 -3.37
N ILE A 285 -13.03 -9.24 -3.93
CA ILE A 285 -13.04 -7.78 -3.75
C ILE A 285 -12.99 -7.34 -2.28
N GLY A 286 -13.66 -8.05 -1.36
CA GLY A 286 -13.53 -7.80 0.09
C GLY A 286 -12.09 -7.92 0.63
N HIS A 287 -11.28 -8.83 0.10
CA HIS A 287 -9.86 -8.96 0.44
C HIS A 287 -9.02 -7.79 -0.09
N ALA A 288 -9.41 -7.15 -1.20
CA ALA A 288 -8.72 -5.94 -1.65
C ALA A 288 -8.75 -4.84 -0.59
N LYS A 289 -9.87 -4.68 0.14
CA LYS A 289 -9.94 -3.74 1.28
C LYS A 289 -8.96 -4.13 2.39
N ALA A 290 -8.88 -5.41 2.73
CA ALA A 290 -7.94 -5.90 3.74
C ALA A 290 -6.47 -5.69 3.34
N ILE A 291 -6.13 -5.94 2.08
CA ILE A 291 -4.80 -5.70 1.52
C ILE A 291 -4.48 -4.21 1.56
N ASN A 292 -5.36 -3.36 1.01
CA ASN A 292 -5.19 -1.91 0.99
C ASN A 292 -5.06 -1.31 2.41
N ILE A 293 -5.79 -1.84 3.38
CA ILE A 293 -5.67 -1.40 4.78
C ILE A 293 -4.35 -1.83 5.40
N ASN A 294 -4.01 -3.12 5.37
CA ASN A 294 -2.82 -3.61 6.06
C ASN A 294 -1.51 -3.13 5.41
N PHE A 295 -1.38 -3.31 4.09
CA PHE A 295 -0.19 -2.87 3.37
C PHE A 295 -0.16 -1.35 3.19
N GLY A 296 -1.30 -0.73 2.89
CA GLY A 296 -1.38 0.72 2.73
C GLY A 296 -1.10 1.48 4.02
N TYR A 297 -1.53 0.96 5.19
CA TYR A 297 -1.20 1.59 6.47
C TYR A 297 0.30 1.52 6.76
N ALA A 298 0.93 0.36 6.55
CA ALA A 298 2.39 0.24 6.68
C ALA A 298 3.13 1.20 5.73
N ALA A 299 2.76 1.21 4.45
CA ALA A 299 3.38 2.08 3.44
C ALA A 299 3.20 3.57 3.73
N ALA A 300 2.05 3.99 4.26
CA ALA A 300 1.78 5.39 4.58
C ALA A 300 2.57 5.92 5.78
N HIS A 301 3.11 5.04 6.62
CA HIS A 301 3.80 5.34 7.87
C HIS A 301 5.23 4.76 7.92
N ASP A 302 5.86 4.57 6.75
CA ASP A 302 7.25 4.08 6.60
C ASP A 302 7.53 2.76 7.37
N GLY A 303 6.49 1.93 7.47
CA GLY A 303 6.46 0.65 8.17
C GLY A 303 6.59 -0.55 7.24
N ILE A 304 6.37 -1.73 7.80
CA ILE A 304 6.44 -3.01 7.09
C ILE A 304 5.16 -3.83 7.28
N CYS A 305 4.81 -4.63 6.26
CA CYS A 305 3.67 -5.52 6.32
C CYS A 305 4.09 -6.96 6.01
N PHE A 306 3.72 -7.89 6.89
CA PHE A 306 3.90 -9.33 6.69
C PHE A 306 2.77 -9.88 5.82
N LEU A 307 3.11 -10.77 4.88
CA LEU A 307 2.15 -11.69 4.28
C LEU A 307 2.27 -13.01 5.04
N ARG A 308 1.35 -13.25 5.98
CA ARG A 308 1.40 -14.43 6.85
C ARG A 308 0.35 -15.45 6.41
N TYR A 309 0.73 -16.52 5.75
CA TYR A 309 -0.24 -17.55 5.39
C TYR A 309 -0.78 -18.23 6.66
N ASP A 310 -2.11 -18.25 6.80
CA ASP A 310 -2.77 -18.96 7.88
C ASP A 310 -2.98 -20.43 7.51
N ASP A 311 -1.90 -21.20 7.67
CA ASP A 311 -1.87 -22.65 7.46
C ASP A 311 -2.13 -23.45 8.75
N THR A 312 -2.82 -22.87 9.75
CA THR A 312 -3.12 -23.58 11.01
C THR A 312 -3.92 -24.86 10.83
N ASN A 313 -4.70 -24.95 9.74
CA ASN A 313 -5.52 -26.10 9.43
C ASN A 313 -4.79 -27.03 8.45
N PRO A 314 -4.52 -28.31 8.79
CA PRO A 314 -3.91 -29.26 7.87
C PRO A 314 -4.90 -29.66 6.76
N GLU A 315 -5.08 -28.80 5.78
CA GLU A 315 -5.88 -29.06 4.58
C GLU A 315 -5.00 -29.51 3.41
N LYS A 316 -5.65 -30.04 2.36
CA LYS A 316 -4.93 -30.30 1.10
C LYS A 316 -4.80 -28.95 0.43
N GLU A 317 -3.67 -28.30 0.65
CA GLU A 317 -3.38 -27.03 0.01
C GLU A 317 -2.89 -27.25 -1.41
N GLU A 318 -3.33 -26.36 -2.30
CA GLU A 318 -2.89 -26.34 -3.68
C GLU A 318 -1.97 -25.13 -3.86
N GLU A 319 -0.74 -25.37 -4.32
CA GLU A 319 0.30 -24.35 -4.52
C GLU A 319 -0.21 -23.15 -5.35
N LYS A 320 -1.15 -23.38 -6.27
CA LYS A 320 -1.80 -22.35 -7.08
C LYS A 320 -2.43 -21.22 -6.24
N PHE A 321 -2.95 -21.50 -5.05
CA PHE A 321 -3.57 -20.50 -4.19
C PHE A 321 -2.53 -19.64 -3.47
N PHE A 322 -1.42 -20.23 -3.03
CA PHE A 322 -0.29 -19.46 -2.48
C PHE A 322 0.23 -18.44 -3.47
N VAL A 323 0.56 -18.91 -4.68
CA VAL A 323 1.06 -18.07 -5.77
C VAL A 323 0.01 -17.02 -6.12
N GLY A 324 -1.25 -17.43 -6.29
CA GLY A 324 -2.35 -16.51 -6.62
C GLY A 324 -2.57 -15.41 -5.57
N ILE A 325 -2.45 -15.72 -4.28
CA ILE A 325 -2.57 -14.72 -3.19
C ILE A 325 -1.45 -13.69 -3.30
N LYS A 326 -0.18 -14.15 -3.43
CA LYS A 326 0.97 -13.26 -3.58
C LYS A 326 0.84 -12.39 -4.82
N ASP A 327 0.46 -12.99 -5.94
CA ASP A 327 0.27 -12.30 -7.22
C ASP A 327 -0.80 -11.21 -7.12
N MET A 328 -1.87 -11.42 -6.35
CA MET A 328 -2.90 -10.38 -6.15
C MET A 328 -2.43 -9.25 -5.24
N VAL A 329 -1.63 -9.55 -4.21
CA VAL A 329 -1.00 -8.51 -3.38
C VAL A 329 -0.07 -7.64 -4.24
N GLU A 330 0.77 -8.26 -5.06
CA GLU A 330 1.70 -7.56 -5.97
C GLU A 330 0.95 -6.82 -7.09
N TRP A 331 -0.10 -7.41 -7.64
CA TRP A 331 -0.94 -6.76 -8.65
C TRP A 331 -1.61 -5.49 -8.12
N LEU A 332 -2.04 -5.46 -6.85
CA LEU A 332 -2.57 -4.26 -6.21
C LEU A 332 -1.50 -3.21 -5.87
N GLY A 333 -0.22 -3.48 -6.18
CA GLY A 333 0.89 -2.53 -6.02
C GLY A 333 1.59 -2.61 -4.67
N TYR A 334 1.40 -3.69 -3.91
CA TYR A 334 2.03 -3.88 -2.60
C TYR A 334 3.07 -5.01 -2.63
N LYS A 335 4.12 -4.87 -1.82
CA LYS A 335 5.17 -5.88 -1.66
C LYS A 335 5.24 -6.31 -0.20
N PRO A 336 5.12 -7.62 0.11
CA PRO A 336 5.39 -8.12 1.45
C PRO A 336 6.83 -7.85 1.88
N TYR A 337 7.01 -7.36 3.10
CA TYR A 337 8.34 -7.27 3.73
C TYR A 337 8.92 -8.67 3.92
N LYS A 338 8.10 -9.57 4.45
CA LYS A 338 8.43 -10.98 4.64
C LYS A 338 7.18 -11.82 4.46
N ILE A 339 7.38 -13.00 3.87
CA ILE A 339 6.37 -14.05 3.80
C ILE A 339 6.64 -15.02 4.95
N THR A 340 5.64 -15.21 5.80
CA THR A 340 5.69 -16.12 6.96
C THR A 340 4.50 -17.06 6.94
N HIS A 341 4.55 -18.10 7.75
CA HIS A 341 3.45 -19.05 7.92
C HIS A 341 3.15 -19.20 9.41
N SER A 342 1.87 -19.37 9.76
CA SER A 342 1.49 -19.70 11.13
C SER A 342 2.21 -20.98 11.62
N SER A 343 2.43 -21.95 10.73
CA SER A 343 3.14 -23.19 11.01
C SER A 343 4.63 -23.01 11.33
N ASP A 344 5.25 -21.90 10.93
CA ASP A 344 6.62 -21.56 11.31
C ASP A 344 6.74 -21.37 12.85
N TYR A 345 5.61 -21.16 13.53
CA TYR A 345 5.53 -20.88 14.97
C TYR A 345 4.93 -22.00 15.82
N PHE A 346 4.60 -23.17 15.26
CA PHE A 346 3.96 -24.26 16.02
C PHE A 346 4.73 -24.70 17.26
N ASP A 347 6.07 -24.76 17.20
CA ASP A 347 6.89 -25.08 18.38
C ASP A 347 6.67 -24.05 19.50
N GLN A 348 6.75 -22.75 19.19
CA GLN A 348 6.57 -21.69 20.18
C GLN A 348 5.13 -21.62 20.72
N LEU A 349 4.14 -21.86 19.85
CA LEU A 349 2.74 -21.92 20.22
C LEU A 349 2.45 -23.11 21.16
N TYR A 350 3.14 -24.24 20.99
CA TYR A 350 3.02 -25.39 21.89
C TYR A 350 3.61 -25.06 23.27
N GLU A 351 4.81 -24.48 23.31
CA GLU A 351 5.47 -24.09 24.56
C GLU A 351 4.62 -23.09 25.36
N TRP A 352 3.97 -22.14 24.68
CA TRP A 352 3.04 -21.23 25.33
C TRP A 352 1.76 -21.90 25.81
N ALA A 353 1.27 -22.93 25.12
CA ALA A 353 0.13 -23.71 25.62
C ALA A 353 0.49 -24.46 26.91
N VAL A 354 1.68 -25.07 26.96
CA VAL A 354 2.22 -25.70 28.18
C VAL A 354 2.38 -24.68 29.31
N LYS A 355 2.87 -23.46 29.02
CA LYS A 355 2.98 -22.37 30.01
C LYS A 355 1.62 -21.95 30.56
N LEU A 356 0.56 -21.92 29.74
CA LEU A 356 -0.80 -21.63 30.21
C LEU A 356 -1.34 -22.72 31.13
N ILE A 357 -1.11 -24.00 30.80
CA ILE A 357 -1.50 -25.12 31.66
C ILE A 357 -0.80 -25.03 33.02
N ASN A 358 0.52 -24.78 33.03
CA ASN A 358 1.30 -24.60 34.27
C ASN A 358 0.80 -23.46 35.16
N LYS A 359 0.19 -22.42 34.57
CA LYS A 359 -0.41 -21.30 35.30
C LYS A 359 -1.87 -21.57 35.74
N ASP A 360 -2.39 -22.77 35.51
CA ASP A 360 -3.81 -23.11 35.65
C ASP A 360 -4.73 -22.19 34.83
N LEU A 361 -4.26 -21.74 33.66
CA LEU A 361 -4.99 -20.89 32.72
C LEU A 361 -5.45 -21.64 31.45
N ALA A 362 -5.15 -22.93 31.35
CA ALA A 362 -5.67 -23.82 30.33
C ALA A 362 -5.78 -25.25 30.86
N TYR A 363 -6.70 -26.03 30.31
CA TYR A 363 -6.94 -27.42 30.73
C TYR A 363 -7.37 -28.28 29.53
N VAL A 364 -7.10 -29.58 29.60
CA VAL A 364 -7.59 -30.54 28.60
C VAL A 364 -9.05 -30.87 28.89
N CYS A 365 -9.89 -30.93 27.87
CA CYS A 365 -11.32 -31.15 27.96
C CYS A 365 -11.75 -32.28 27.03
N HIS A 366 -12.67 -33.14 27.50
CA HIS A 366 -13.24 -34.26 26.73
C HIS A 366 -14.69 -34.02 26.29
N GLN A 367 -15.21 -32.79 26.46
CA GLN A 367 -16.53 -32.46 25.93
C GLN A 367 -16.49 -32.53 24.41
N LYS A 368 -17.52 -33.11 23.82
CA LYS A 368 -17.72 -33.17 22.38
C LYS A 368 -18.13 -31.80 21.86
N SER A 369 -17.89 -31.56 20.57
CA SER A 369 -18.21 -30.27 19.95
C SER A 369 -19.69 -29.89 20.11
N ASP A 370 -20.60 -30.85 20.18
CA ASP A 370 -22.03 -30.59 20.28
C ASP A 370 -22.47 -30.27 21.71
N GLU A 371 -21.69 -30.67 22.72
CA GLU A 371 -21.91 -30.32 24.13
C GLU A 371 -21.41 -28.90 24.47
N ILE A 372 -20.53 -28.36 23.62
CA ILE A 372 -19.96 -27.00 23.76
C ILE A 372 -20.77 -25.98 22.93
N LYS A 373 -21.60 -26.43 21.97
CA LYS A 373 -22.46 -25.57 21.14
C LYS A 373 -23.77 -25.26 21.86
N GLY A 374 -24.23 -24.00 21.79
CA GLY A 374 -25.54 -23.59 22.30
C GLY A 374 -25.51 -22.26 23.05
N PHE A 375 -26.67 -21.82 23.51
CA PHE A 375 -26.84 -20.66 24.39
C PHE A 375 -26.65 -21.14 25.84
N ASN A 376 -25.58 -20.73 26.52
CA ASN A 376 -25.14 -21.24 27.83
C ASN A 376 -24.81 -22.74 27.90
N PRO A 377 -23.74 -23.22 27.23
CA PRO A 377 -23.25 -24.58 27.46
C PRO A 377 -22.83 -24.75 28.93
N PRO A 378 -23.08 -25.92 29.55
CA PRO A 378 -22.65 -26.18 30.91
C PRO A 378 -21.11 -26.08 31.02
N PRO A 379 -20.59 -25.61 32.18
CA PRO A 379 -19.15 -25.53 32.38
C PRO A 379 -18.53 -26.91 32.24
N SER A 380 -17.30 -26.96 31.72
CA SER A 380 -16.67 -28.25 31.49
C SER A 380 -16.47 -29.02 32.80
N PRO A 381 -16.85 -30.32 32.87
CA PRO A 381 -16.55 -31.16 34.02
C PRO A 381 -15.05 -31.23 34.34
N TRP A 382 -14.21 -31.02 33.33
CA TRP A 382 -12.76 -31.10 33.39
C TRP A 382 -12.06 -29.76 33.67
N ARG A 383 -12.81 -28.67 33.87
CA ARG A 383 -12.28 -27.31 34.05
C ARG A 383 -11.34 -27.16 35.24
N ASN A 384 -11.57 -27.93 36.30
CA ASN A 384 -10.82 -27.86 37.57
C ASN A 384 -9.95 -29.10 37.79
N ARG A 385 -9.62 -29.85 36.73
CA ARG A 385 -8.71 -30.98 36.83
C ARG A 385 -7.30 -30.50 37.22
N PRO A 386 -6.49 -31.31 37.92
CA PRO A 386 -5.13 -30.94 38.29
C PRO A 386 -4.27 -30.53 37.08
N VAL A 387 -3.30 -29.64 37.32
CA VAL A 387 -2.38 -29.13 36.29
C VAL A 387 -1.58 -30.27 35.67
N GLU A 388 -1.07 -31.18 36.52
CA GLU A 388 -0.26 -32.33 36.13
C GLU A 388 -1.03 -33.28 35.21
N GLU A 389 -2.33 -33.47 35.48
CA GLU A 389 -3.20 -34.29 34.62
C GLU A 389 -3.39 -33.64 33.25
N SER A 390 -3.60 -32.31 33.20
CA SER A 390 -3.72 -31.59 31.93
C SER A 390 -2.43 -31.61 31.12
N LEU A 391 -1.27 -31.51 31.77
CA LEU A 391 0.04 -31.60 31.11
C LEU A 391 0.24 -32.96 30.47
N GLN A 392 0.02 -34.04 31.23
CA GLN A 392 0.16 -35.40 30.72
C GLN A 392 -0.79 -35.67 29.56
N LEU A 393 -2.07 -35.27 29.68
CA LEU A 393 -3.05 -35.45 28.63
C LEU A 393 -2.72 -34.63 27.39
N PHE A 394 -2.22 -33.40 27.52
CA PHE A 394 -1.86 -32.57 26.37
C PHE A 394 -0.66 -33.15 25.61
N GLU A 395 0.32 -33.72 26.33
CA GLU A 395 1.42 -34.47 25.75
C GLU A 395 0.92 -35.77 25.07
N ASP A 396 -0.07 -36.46 25.65
CA ASP A 396 -0.70 -37.63 25.02
C ASP A 396 -1.49 -37.25 23.75
N MET A 397 -2.14 -36.08 23.72
CA MET A 397 -2.77 -35.53 22.52
C MET A 397 -1.71 -35.28 21.43
N LYS A 398 -0.57 -34.67 21.77
CA LYS A 398 0.55 -34.41 20.85
C LYS A 398 1.18 -35.68 20.30
N ASN A 399 1.25 -36.73 21.13
CA ASN A 399 1.79 -38.05 20.74
C ASN A 399 0.77 -38.95 20.04
N GLY A 400 -0.42 -38.43 19.72
CA GLY A 400 -1.44 -39.16 18.95
C GLY A 400 -2.07 -40.34 19.69
N LYS A 401 -2.11 -40.30 21.03
CA LYS A 401 -2.72 -41.37 21.85
C LYS A 401 -4.24 -41.19 22.05
N ILE A 402 -4.82 -40.11 21.54
CA ILE A 402 -6.23 -39.74 21.70
C ILE A 402 -6.81 -39.44 20.32
N ASP A 403 -8.01 -39.94 20.04
CA ASP A 403 -8.65 -39.82 18.74
C ASP A 403 -9.14 -38.38 18.44
N GLU A 404 -9.38 -38.09 17.14
CA GLU A 404 -9.90 -36.79 16.72
C GLU A 404 -11.25 -36.47 17.39
N GLY A 405 -11.31 -35.33 18.07
CA GLY A 405 -12.53 -34.87 18.76
C GLY A 405 -12.79 -35.55 20.11
N ASP A 406 -11.89 -36.40 20.61
CA ASP A 406 -11.97 -36.99 21.96
C ASP A 406 -11.33 -36.10 23.04
N ALA A 407 -10.45 -35.17 22.64
CA ALA A 407 -9.90 -34.16 23.53
C ALA A 407 -9.64 -32.83 22.83
N THR A 408 -9.69 -31.74 23.60
CA THR A 408 -9.31 -30.39 23.19
C THR A 408 -8.56 -29.69 24.32
N LEU A 409 -7.62 -28.81 23.99
CA LEU A 409 -7.09 -27.88 24.98
C LEU A 409 -7.98 -26.63 25.00
N ARG A 410 -8.43 -26.20 26.17
CA ARG A 410 -9.27 -25.01 26.34
C ARG A 410 -8.58 -23.99 27.23
N MET A 411 -8.70 -22.71 26.87
CA MET A 411 -8.30 -21.60 27.74
C MET A 411 -9.29 -21.48 28.90
N LYS A 412 -8.84 -21.18 30.11
CA LYS A 412 -9.67 -21.12 31.32
C LYS A 412 -10.15 -19.69 31.57
N ILE A 413 -11.06 -19.20 30.72
CA ILE A 413 -11.59 -17.83 30.75
C ILE A 413 -13.05 -17.78 30.30
N THR A 414 -13.83 -16.89 30.90
CA THR A 414 -15.14 -16.46 30.36
C THR A 414 -14.95 -15.16 29.58
N LEU A 415 -15.31 -15.17 28.29
CA LEU A 415 -15.27 -13.98 27.44
C LEU A 415 -16.41 -13.02 27.78
N GLU A 416 -16.29 -11.76 27.37
CA GLU A 416 -17.31 -10.72 27.62
C GLU A 416 -18.69 -11.09 27.08
N GLU A 417 -18.75 -11.79 25.93
CA GLU A 417 -19.98 -12.30 25.33
C GLU A 417 -20.59 -13.51 26.08
N GLY A 418 -19.99 -13.93 27.21
CA GLY A 418 -20.41 -15.07 28.02
C GLY A 418 -19.89 -16.42 27.53
N LYS A 419 -19.22 -16.47 26.38
CA LYS A 419 -18.60 -17.69 25.85
C LYS A 419 -17.52 -18.19 26.81
N GLN A 420 -17.70 -19.40 27.31
CA GLN A 420 -16.78 -20.01 28.27
C GLN A 420 -15.71 -20.85 27.58
N ASP A 421 -14.50 -20.69 28.08
CA ASP A 421 -13.33 -21.50 27.83
C ASP A 421 -13.10 -21.81 26.34
N PRO A 422 -12.70 -20.82 25.52
CA PRO A 422 -12.45 -21.02 24.10
C PRO A 422 -11.36 -22.09 23.84
N VAL A 423 -11.54 -22.87 22.78
CA VAL A 423 -10.60 -23.95 22.40
C VAL A 423 -9.32 -23.35 21.84
N ALA A 424 -8.17 -23.77 22.40
CA ALA A 424 -6.83 -23.43 21.93
C ALA A 424 -6.26 -24.46 20.97
N TYR A 425 -6.45 -25.77 21.21
CA TYR A 425 -5.93 -26.85 20.34
C TYR A 425 -6.97 -27.93 20.05
N ARG A 426 -6.85 -28.52 18.86
CA ARG A 426 -7.64 -29.68 18.40
C ARG A 426 -6.73 -30.76 17.82
N ILE A 427 -7.13 -32.01 17.95
CA ILE A 427 -6.46 -33.16 17.34
C ILE A 427 -6.91 -33.28 15.88
N LYS A 428 -5.95 -33.44 14.96
CA LYS A 428 -6.14 -33.79 13.55
C LYS A 428 -4.97 -34.67 13.11
N PHE A 429 -5.23 -35.86 12.58
CA PHE A 429 -4.19 -36.78 12.09
C PHE A 429 -3.81 -36.56 10.63
N LYS A 430 -4.53 -35.67 9.94
CA LYS A 430 -4.20 -35.32 8.57
C LYS A 430 -2.80 -34.67 8.51
N PRO A 431 -1.92 -35.11 7.59
CA PRO A 431 -0.59 -34.51 7.43
C PRO A 431 -0.69 -33.03 7.07
N HIS A 432 0.17 -32.21 7.67
CA HIS A 432 0.30 -30.80 7.33
C HIS A 432 1.21 -30.62 6.11
N HIS A 433 0.85 -29.72 5.20
CA HIS A 433 1.59 -29.53 3.95
C HIS A 433 3.08 -29.15 4.16
N ARG A 434 3.39 -28.29 5.14
CA ARG A 434 4.77 -27.92 5.53
C ARG A 434 5.43 -28.81 6.58
N THR A 435 4.74 -29.09 7.69
CA THR A 435 5.34 -29.79 8.85
C THR A 435 5.12 -31.31 8.82
N GLY A 436 4.48 -31.84 7.77
CA GLY A 436 4.25 -33.26 7.58
C GLY A 436 3.48 -33.88 8.74
N ASN A 437 4.03 -34.96 9.30
CA ASN A 437 3.47 -35.68 10.44
C ASN A 437 4.14 -35.29 11.78
N LYS A 438 4.85 -34.17 11.84
CA LYS A 438 5.49 -33.70 13.10
C LYS A 438 4.42 -33.40 14.17
N TRP A 439 3.24 -32.96 13.75
CA TRP A 439 2.14 -32.57 14.63
C TRP A 439 0.87 -33.32 14.29
N CYS A 440 0.13 -33.76 15.31
CA CYS A 440 -1.26 -34.22 15.20
C CYS A 440 -2.22 -33.39 16.07
N ILE A 441 -1.71 -32.32 16.69
CA ILE A 441 -2.50 -31.29 17.35
C ILE A 441 -2.22 -29.96 16.69
N TYR A 442 -3.26 -29.16 16.49
CA TYR A 442 -3.17 -27.89 15.78
C TYR A 442 -3.84 -26.79 16.60
N PRO A 443 -3.20 -25.62 16.73
CA PRO A 443 -3.78 -24.49 17.41
C PRO A 443 -4.96 -23.92 16.60
N THR A 444 -5.91 -23.31 17.29
CA THR A 444 -7.05 -22.64 16.65
C THR A 444 -6.66 -21.25 16.14
N TYR A 445 -7.49 -20.69 15.26
CA TYR A 445 -7.33 -19.34 14.71
C TYR A 445 -7.13 -18.28 15.81
N ASP A 446 -8.01 -18.25 16.81
CA ASP A 446 -8.00 -17.23 17.87
C ASP A 446 -6.72 -17.30 18.73
N TYR A 447 -6.24 -18.52 19.00
CA TYR A 447 -4.99 -18.74 19.72
C TYR A 447 -3.78 -18.32 18.87
N THR A 448 -3.78 -18.73 17.60
CA THR A 448 -2.62 -18.58 16.72
C THR A 448 -2.37 -17.13 16.33
N HIS A 449 -3.36 -16.42 15.80
CA HIS A 449 -3.12 -15.09 15.22
C HIS A 449 -2.68 -14.08 16.29
N CYS A 450 -3.30 -14.14 17.47
CA CYS A 450 -2.92 -13.31 18.61
C CYS A 450 -1.45 -13.50 18.99
N LEU A 451 -1.02 -14.75 19.11
CA LEU A 451 0.33 -15.09 19.53
C LEU A 451 1.36 -14.87 18.43
N CYS A 452 1.03 -15.16 17.18
CA CYS A 452 1.89 -14.84 16.04
C CYS A 452 2.09 -13.33 15.90
N ASP A 453 1.06 -12.52 16.17
CA ASP A 453 1.19 -11.06 16.15
C ASP A 453 2.15 -10.56 17.25
N SER A 454 2.16 -11.21 18.42
CA SER A 454 3.15 -10.95 19.46
C SER A 454 4.57 -11.33 19.00
N ILE A 455 4.75 -12.53 18.42
CA ILE A 455 6.04 -13.03 17.91
C ILE A 455 6.61 -12.07 16.85
N GLU A 456 5.79 -11.68 15.87
CA GLU A 456 6.19 -10.80 14.76
C GLU A 456 6.28 -9.32 15.16
N ASN A 457 6.02 -8.99 16.43
CA ASN A 457 6.02 -7.63 16.98
C ASN A 457 5.09 -6.69 16.20
N ILE A 458 3.89 -7.17 15.85
CA ILE A 458 2.89 -6.39 15.14
C ILE A 458 2.45 -5.20 16.00
N THR A 459 2.49 -3.99 15.46
CA THR A 459 2.01 -2.80 16.16
C THR A 459 0.51 -2.61 15.96
N HIS A 460 0.05 -2.83 14.72
CA HIS A 460 -1.35 -2.65 14.33
C HIS A 460 -1.90 -3.95 13.75
N SER A 461 -2.60 -4.72 14.57
CA SER A 461 -3.36 -5.89 14.14
C SER A 461 -4.71 -5.42 13.59
N LEU A 462 -4.78 -5.19 12.28
CA LEU A 462 -6.00 -4.72 11.62
C LEU A 462 -6.84 -5.94 11.17
N CYS A 463 -8.08 -6.03 11.62
CA CYS A 463 -9.00 -7.11 11.25
C CYS A 463 -10.42 -6.59 10.99
N THR A 464 -11.31 -7.47 10.52
CA THR A 464 -12.70 -7.10 10.32
C THR A 464 -13.51 -7.15 11.62
N LYS A 465 -14.60 -6.38 11.69
CA LYS A 465 -15.46 -6.27 12.87
C LYS A 465 -16.08 -7.58 13.35
N GLU A 466 -16.16 -8.61 12.52
CA GLU A 466 -16.61 -9.95 12.95
C GLU A 466 -15.74 -10.55 14.08
N PHE A 467 -14.53 -10.01 14.29
CA PHE A 467 -13.62 -10.43 15.35
C PHE A 467 -13.62 -9.51 16.58
N GLN A 468 -14.46 -8.46 16.62
CA GLN A 468 -14.47 -7.49 17.71
C GLN A 468 -14.74 -8.12 19.08
N SER A 469 -15.69 -9.07 19.15
CA SER A 469 -16.01 -9.76 20.42
C SER A 469 -14.85 -10.63 20.94
N ARG A 470 -13.85 -10.89 20.10
CA ARG A 470 -12.65 -11.66 20.43
C ARG A 470 -11.50 -10.79 20.94
N ARG A 471 -11.61 -9.46 20.91
CA ARG A 471 -10.54 -8.56 21.37
C ARG A 471 -10.18 -8.75 22.84
N SER A 472 -11.19 -8.99 23.69
CA SER A 472 -10.96 -9.32 25.10
C SER A 472 -10.14 -10.61 25.26
N SER A 473 -10.45 -11.64 24.46
CA SER A 473 -9.68 -12.89 24.43
C SER A 473 -8.25 -12.69 23.93
N TYR A 474 -8.07 -11.77 22.97
CA TYR A 474 -6.78 -11.41 22.40
C TYR A 474 -5.86 -10.77 23.46
N TYR A 475 -6.34 -9.74 24.16
CA TYR A 475 -5.56 -9.10 25.22
C TYR A 475 -5.34 -10.04 26.41
N TRP A 476 -6.35 -10.81 26.80
CA TRP A 476 -6.18 -11.80 27.87
C TRP A 476 -5.05 -12.77 27.58
N LEU A 477 -4.97 -13.30 26.36
CA LEU A 477 -3.99 -14.33 26.00
C LEU A 477 -2.55 -13.83 26.09
N CYS A 478 -2.25 -12.64 25.56
CA CYS A 478 -0.94 -12.01 25.69
C CYS A 478 -0.57 -11.73 27.15
N ASN A 479 -1.52 -11.18 27.93
CA ASN A 479 -1.28 -10.84 29.34
C ASN A 479 -1.12 -12.09 30.23
N ALA A 480 -1.88 -13.15 29.96
CA ALA A 480 -1.77 -14.44 30.64
C ALA A 480 -0.37 -15.06 30.47
N LEU A 481 0.22 -14.89 29.28
CA LEU A 481 1.57 -15.37 28.96
C LEU A 481 2.68 -14.42 29.38
N ASP A 482 2.35 -13.16 29.70
CA ASP A 482 3.28 -12.09 30.03
C ASP A 482 4.25 -11.79 28.88
N ILE A 483 3.67 -11.58 27.68
CA ILE A 483 4.37 -11.30 26.42
C ILE A 483 3.90 -9.96 25.83
N TYR A 484 4.61 -9.46 24.83
CA TYR A 484 4.21 -8.24 24.11
C TYR A 484 2.77 -8.36 23.59
N CYS A 485 1.93 -7.34 23.84
CA CYS A 485 0.54 -7.33 23.41
C CYS A 485 0.35 -6.31 22.27
N PRO A 486 0.14 -6.76 21.03
CA PRO A 486 -0.26 -5.89 19.92
C PRO A 486 -1.60 -5.20 20.19
N VAL A 487 -1.87 -4.10 19.50
CA VAL A 487 -3.20 -3.47 19.51
C VAL A 487 -4.02 -4.02 18.33
N GLN A 488 -5.22 -4.51 18.63
CA GLN A 488 -6.20 -4.92 17.63
C GLN A 488 -7.14 -3.78 17.29
N TRP A 489 -7.28 -3.50 15.99
CA TRP A 489 -8.24 -2.54 15.46
C TRP A 489 -9.16 -3.21 14.46
N GLU A 490 -10.46 -2.95 14.59
CA GLU A 490 -11.47 -3.51 13.72
C GLU A 490 -11.97 -2.50 12.69
N TYR A 491 -12.17 -2.95 11.45
CA TYR A 491 -12.85 -2.20 10.40
C TYR A 491 -14.04 -2.97 9.82
N GLY A 492 -14.97 -2.23 9.25
CA GLY A 492 -16.16 -2.75 8.59
C GLY A 492 -15.79 -3.54 7.35
N ARG A 493 -16.30 -4.77 7.28
CA ARG A 493 -16.18 -5.63 6.10
C ARG A 493 -16.82 -4.96 4.89
N LEU A 494 -16.17 -5.12 3.74
CA LEU A 494 -16.72 -4.77 2.44
C LEU A 494 -17.59 -5.92 1.92
N ASN A 495 -18.88 -5.66 1.75
CA ASN A 495 -19.81 -6.53 1.04
C ASN A 495 -20.29 -5.82 -0.22
N VAL A 496 -20.21 -6.48 -1.37
CA VAL A 496 -20.70 -5.95 -2.65
C VAL A 496 -21.98 -6.68 -3.01
N ASN A 497 -23.06 -5.93 -3.25
CA ASN A 497 -24.36 -6.48 -3.65
C ASN A 497 -24.26 -7.20 -5.00
N TYR A 498 -25.15 -8.18 -5.23
CA TYR A 498 -25.19 -8.97 -6.45
C TYR A 498 -23.88 -9.72 -6.76
N THR A 499 -23.12 -10.08 -5.71
CA THR A 499 -21.88 -10.86 -5.86
C THR A 499 -21.92 -12.17 -5.07
N VAL A 500 -21.23 -13.18 -5.59
CA VAL A 500 -21.00 -14.46 -4.92
C VAL A 500 -19.51 -14.62 -4.68
N VAL A 501 -19.10 -14.57 -3.41
CA VAL A 501 -17.68 -14.60 -3.01
C VAL A 501 -17.27 -15.83 -2.18
N SER A 502 -18.24 -16.68 -1.81
CA SER A 502 -17.98 -17.90 -1.04
C SER A 502 -17.37 -18.99 -1.92
N LYS A 503 -16.24 -19.57 -1.51
CA LYS A 503 -15.56 -20.68 -2.19
C LYS A 503 -16.54 -21.80 -2.57
N ARG A 504 -17.33 -22.28 -1.60
CA ARG A 504 -18.34 -23.34 -1.84
C ARG A 504 -19.37 -22.96 -2.90
N LYS A 505 -19.84 -21.70 -2.90
CA LYS A 505 -20.85 -21.25 -3.87
C LYS A 505 -20.26 -21.10 -5.28
N ILE A 506 -19.06 -20.55 -5.40
CA ILE A 506 -18.39 -20.43 -6.71
C ILE A 506 -18.04 -21.81 -7.27
N GLY A 507 -17.55 -22.74 -6.44
CA GLY A 507 -17.32 -24.12 -6.85
C GLY A 507 -18.57 -24.76 -7.47
N LYS A 508 -19.73 -24.56 -6.84
CA LYS A 508 -21.03 -25.01 -7.39
C LYS A 508 -21.37 -24.37 -8.74
N LEU A 509 -21.09 -23.07 -8.94
CA LEU A 509 -21.32 -22.40 -10.23
C LEU A 509 -20.44 -22.97 -11.35
N ILE A 510 -19.22 -23.41 -11.02
CA ILE A 510 -18.30 -24.06 -11.97
C ILE A 510 -18.79 -25.48 -12.29
N GLU A 511 -19.17 -26.25 -11.26
CA GLU A 511 -19.72 -27.60 -11.41
C GLU A 511 -20.98 -27.63 -12.28
N GLU A 512 -21.87 -26.64 -12.11
CA GLU A 512 -23.09 -26.47 -12.91
C GLU A 512 -22.82 -25.86 -14.30
N GLY A 513 -21.58 -25.50 -14.62
CA GLY A 513 -21.18 -24.92 -15.91
C GLY A 513 -21.71 -23.50 -16.16
N ILE A 514 -22.22 -22.82 -15.12
CA ILE A 514 -22.74 -21.44 -15.21
C ILE A 514 -21.58 -20.46 -15.45
N VAL A 515 -20.44 -20.70 -14.79
CA VAL A 515 -19.18 -19.96 -14.98
C VAL A 515 -18.07 -20.92 -15.40
N LYS A 516 -17.13 -20.43 -16.21
CA LYS A 516 -16.10 -21.30 -16.78
C LYS A 516 -15.09 -21.77 -15.74
N ASP A 517 -14.66 -20.88 -14.86
CA ASP A 517 -13.66 -21.12 -13.83
C ASP A 517 -13.70 -19.98 -12.79
N TRP A 518 -12.84 -20.03 -11.78
CA TRP A 518 -12.72 -19.03 -10.70
C TRP A 518 -12.29 -17.63 -11.17
N ASP A 519 -11.74 -17.54 -12.38
CA ASP A 519 -11.34 -16.30 -13.04
C ASP A 519 -12.34 -15.85 -14.12
N ASP A 520 -13.56 -16.41 -14.17
CA ASP A 520 -14.63 -15.95 -15.07
C ASP A 520 -14.91 -14.46 -14.82
N PRO A 521 -14.85 -13.57 -15.83
CA PRO A 521 -15.01 -12.12 -15.66
C PRO A 521 -16.32 -11.64 -15.01
N ARG A 522 -17.33 -12.50 -14.89
CA ARG A 522 -18.59 -12.20 -14.18
C ARG A 522 -18.47 -12.33 -12.65
N LEU A 523 -17.43 -13.00 -12.16
CA LEU A 523 -17.15 -13.16 -10.74
C LEU A 523 -16.41 -11.95 -10.16
N PHE A 524 -16.49 -11.80 -8.83
CA PHE A 524 -15.82 -10.74 -8.07
C PHE A 524 -14.62 -11.27 -7.27
N THR A 525 -14.02 -12.37 -7.74
CA THR A 525 -12.67 -12.77 -7.31
C THR A 525 -11.67 -11.74 -7.84
N LEU A 526 -10.55 -11.49 -7.15
CA LEU A 526 -9.56 -10.52 -7.64
C LEU A 526 -8.97 -10.97 -8.98
N THR A 527 -8.76 -12.28 -9.16
CA THR A 527 -8.29 -12.86 -10.42
C THR A 527 -9.31 -12.65 -11.55
N ALA A 528 -10.62 -12.82 -11.28
CA ALA A 528 -11.67 -12.53 -12.26
C ALA A 528 -11.71 -11.05 -12.65
N LEU A 529 -11.62 -10.14 -11.68
CA LEU A 529 -11.59 -8.70 -11.95
C LEU A 529 -10.36 -8.31 -12.77
N ARG A 530 -9.19 -8.87 -12.45
CA ARG A 530 -7.97 -8.68 -13.25
C ARG A 530 -8.17 -9.19 -14.68
N ARG A 531 -8.76 -10.37 -14.86
CA ARG A 531 -9.04 -10.94 -16.20
C ARG A 531 -10.11 -10.14 -16.96
N ARG A 532 -11.11 -9.59 -16.26
CA ARG A 532 -12.12 -8.67 -16.81
C ARG A 532 -11.48 -7.39 -17.38
N GLY A 533 -10.25 -7.07 -16.98
CA GLY A 533 -9.53 -5.87 -17.42
C GLY A 533 -9.67 -4.69 -16.45
N VAL A 534 -10.11 -4.94 -15.22
CA VAL A 534 -10.16 -3.91 -14.17
C VAL A 534 -8.72 -3.52 -13.79
N PRO A 535 -8.32 -2.24 -13.83
CA PRO A 535 -6.98 -1.82 -13.38
C PRO A 535 -6.86 -1.90 -11.84
N ALA A 536 -5.68 -2.28 -11.34
CA ALA A 536 -5.40 -2.30 -9.91
C ALA A 536 -5.63 -0.94 -9.23
N ALA A 537 -5.23 0.16 -9.91
CA ALA A 537 -5.47 1.52 -9.44
C ALA A 537 -6.96 1.80 -9.20
N ALA A 538 -7.86 1.28 -10.05
CA ALA A 538 -9.31 1.46 -9.86
C ALA A 538 -9.82 0.73 -8.62
N VAL A 539 -9.30 -0.48 -8.34
CA VAL A 539 -9.63 -1.23 -7.11
C VAL A 539 -9.16 -0.50 -5.86
N ASN A 540 -7.94 0.07 -5.89
CA ASN A 540 -7.39 0.83 -4.77
C ASN A 540 -8.16 2.14 -4.54
N THR A 541 -8.48 2.87 -5.60
CA THR A 541 -9.33 4.09 -5.52
C THR A 541 -10.72 3.77 -5.01
N PHE A 542 -11.31 2.66 -5.45
CA PHE A 542 -12.58 2.18 -4.92
C PHE A 542 -12.49 1.89 -3.41
N CYS A 543 -11.43 1.21 -2.95
CA CYS A 543 -11.22 0.97 -1.52
C CYS A 543 -11.02 2.28 -0.73
N ALA A 544 -10.31 3.27 -1.30
CA ALA A 544 -10.09 4.57 -0.68
C ALA A 544 -11.40 5.35 -0.53
N ALA A 545 -12.24 5.36 -1.57
CA ALA A 545 -13.53 6.05 -1.57
C ALA A 545 -14.49 5.51 -0.52
N LEU A 546 -14.39 4.23 -0.17
CA LEU A 546 -15.20 3.59 0.88
C LEU A 546 -14.77 3.97 2.30
N GLY A 547 -13.55 4.47 2.48
CA GLY A 547 -12.99 4.80 3.78
C GLY A 547 -12.75 3.59 4.71
N VAL A 548 -12.26 3.90 5.91
CA VAL A 548 -12.09 2.93 7.01
C VAL A 548 -13.06 3.31 8.12
N THR A 549 -14.21 2.67 8.16
CA THR A 549 -15.24 2.87 9.18
C THR A 549 -15.54 1.55 9.87
N GLY A 550 -16.08 1.59 11.10
CA GLY A 550 -16.55 0.40 11.82
C GLY A 550 -17.94 -0.09 11.37
N ALA A 551 -18.56 0.54 10.37
CA ALA A 551 -19.87 0.15 9.84
C ALA A 551 -19.70 -0.90 8.73
N VAL A 552 -20.53 -1.95 8.77
CA VAL A 552 -20.62 -2.90 7.66
C VAL A 552 -21.54 -2.28 6.62
N GLY A 553 -20.97 -1.87 5.48
CA GLY A 553 -21.71 -1.30 4.35
C GLY A 553 -21.82 -2.30 3.22
N ALA A 554 -23.02 -2.43 2.66
CA ALA A 554 -23.22 -3.07 1.37
C ALA A 554 -23.09 -2.01 0.28
N VAL A 555 -22.34 -2.31 -0.79
CA VAL A 555 -22.11 -1.37 -1.89
C VAL A 555 -22.51 -1.96 -3.23
N GLU A 556 -22.99 -1.09 -4.11
CA GLU A 556 -23.39 -1.46 -5.45
C GLU A 556 -22.16 -1.63 -6.36
N PRO A 557 -22.12 -2.65 -7.23
CA PRO A 557 -21.03 -2.84 -8.20
C PRO A 557 -20.74 -1.61 -9.08
N THR A 558 -21.75 -0.78 -9.32
CA THR A 558 -21.65 0.44 -10.14
C THR A 558 -20.62 1.45 -9.62
N MET A 559 -20.34 1.45 -8.31
CA MET A 559 -19.28 2.28 -7.72
C MET A 559 -17.89 1.81 -8.17
N LEU A 560 -17.66 0.49 -8.26
CA LEU A 560 -16.43 -0.05 -8.82
C LEU A 560 -16.34 0.29 -10.32
N ASP A 561 -17.42 0.09 -11.07
CA ASP A 561 -17.45 0.42 -12.50
C ASP A 561 -17.17 1.91 -12.76
N ALA A 562 -17.58 2.81 -11.86
CA ALA A 562 -17.24 4.23 -11.92
C ALA A 562 -15.73 4.46 -11.78
N ALA A 563 -15.11 3.90 -10.75
CA ALA A 563 -13.65 3.98 -10.56
C ALA A 563 -12.88 3.37 -11.74
N VAL A 564 -13.39 2.28 -12.32
CA VAL A 564 -12.80 1.66 -13.52
C VAL A 564 -12.89 2.59 -14.73
N ARG A 565 -14.06 3.21 -14.95
CA ARG A 565 -14.26 4.17 -16.05
C ARG A 565 -13.31 5.36 -15.93
N ASP A 566 -13.15 5.92 -14.73
CA ASP A 566 -12.29 7.08 -14.51
C ASP A 566 -10.82 6.76 -14.82
N VAL A 567 -10.32 5.60 -14.38
CA VAL A 567 -8.96 5.16 -14.67
C VAL A 567 -8.77 4.83 -16.15
N LEU A 568 -9.65 4.03 -16.75
CA LEU A 568 -9.54 3.65 -18.16
C LEU A 568 -9.76 4.81 -19.13
N ASN A 569 -10.43 5.90 -18.70
CA ASN A 569 -10.61 7.07 -19.54
C ASN A 569 -9.29 7.76 -19.88
N VAL A 570 -8.33 7.74 -18.96
CA VAL A 570 -7.03 8.41 -19.12
C VAL A 570 -5.86 7.46 -19.39
N THR A 571 -6.07 6.14 -19.28
CA THR A 571 -5.02 5.12 -19.46
C THR A 571 -5.21 4.21 -20.66
N ALA A 572 -6.46 3.96 -21.11
CA ALA A 572 -6.73 3.04 -22.21
C ALA A 572 -6.78 3.77 -23.57
N PRO A 573 -5.88 3.47 -24.52
CA PRO A 573 -5.90 4.08 -25.85
C PRO A 573 -7.21 3.74 -26.59
N ARG A 574 -7.72 4.68 -27.38
CA ARG A 574 -8.95 4.51 -28.15
C ARG A 574 -8.64 3.83 -29.48
N VAL A 575 -9.34 2.74 -29.75
CA VAL A 575 -9.30 2.01 -31.02
C VAL A 575 -10.72 1.78 -31.54
N MET A 576 -10.87 1.55 -32.84
CA MET A 576 -12.16 1.24 -33.46
C MET A 576 -12.27 -0.27 -33.70
N VAL A 577 -13.39 -0.84 -33.28
CA VAL A 577 -13.76 -2.25 -33.49
C VAL A 577 -15.20 -2.28 -33.91
N VAL A 578 -15.53 -3.16 -34.85
CA VAL A 578 -16.91 -3.40 -35.31
C VAL A 578 -17.27 -4.85 -34.96
N LEU A 579 -18.35 -5.04 -34.21
CA LEU A 579 -18.79 -6.34 -33.71
C LEU A 579 -19.68 -7.07 -34.71
N GLU A 580 -20.61 -6.35 -35.32
CA GLU A 580 -21.52 -6.87 -36.35
C GLU A 580 -21.22 -6.17 -37.68
N PRO A 581 -20.19 -6.61 -38.42
CA PRO A 581 -19.69 -5.84 -39.56
C PRO A 581 -20.65 -5.84 -40.75
N LEU A 582 -21.11 -4.64 -41.12
CA LEU A 582 -21.75 -4.36 -42.39
C LEU A 582 -20.73 -3.79 -43.38
N LYS A 583 -20.57 -4.46 -44.51
CA LYS A 583 -19.65 -4.06 -45.57
C LYS A 583 -20.17 -2.81 -46.30
N ILE A 584 -19.31 -1.82 -46.43
CA ILE A 584 -19.53 -0.59 -47.20
C ILE A 584 -18.51 -0.52 -48.33
N THR A 585 -18.99 -0.22 -49.54
CA THR A 585 -18.12 0.04 -50.70
C THR A 585 -18.32 1.48 -51.17
N VAL A 586 -17.24 2.27 -51.13
CA VAL A 586 -17.24 3.66 -51.59
C VAL A 586 -17.04 3.69 -53.11
N THR A 587 -18.04 4.14 -53.86
CA THR A 587 -18.00 4.09 -55.34
C THR A 587 -17.14 5.19 -55.95
N ASN A 588 -17.08 6.37 -55.34
CA ASN A 588 -16.31 7.53 -55.78
C ASN A 588 -15.06 7.79 -54.92
N PHE A 589 -14.37 6.72 -54.48
CA PHE A 589 -13.22 6.86 -53.59
C PHE A 589 -12.14 7.76 -54.25
N PRO A 590 -11.64 8.81 -53.56
CA PRO A 590 -10.89 9.90 -54.18
C PRO A 590 -9.43 9.56 -54.56
N SER A 591 -8.94 8.36 -54.23
CA SER A 591 -7.55 7.95 -54.43
C SER A 591 -7.48 6.51 -54.96
N ASP A 592 -6.51 6.21 -55.82
CA ASP A 592 -6.24 4.84 -56.28
C ASP A 592 -5.54 3.98 -55.20
N LYS A 593 -5.07 4.61 -54.11
CA LYS A 593 -4.37 3.95 -53.00
C LYS A 593 -5.06 4.21 -51.66
N PRO A 594 -4.95 3.27 -50.69
CA PRO A 594 -5.43 3.49 -49.33
C PRO A 594 -4.77 4.71 -48.69
N ILE A 595 -5.55 5.45 -47.91
CA ILE A 595 -5.14 6.68 -47.23
C ILE A 595 -4.79 6.34 -45.78
N SER A 596 -3.62 6.77 -45.32
CA SER A 596 -3.24 6.67 -43.91
C SER A 596 -3.76 7.88 -43.15
N ILE A 597 -4.46 7.64 -42.05
CA ILE A 597 -5.11 8.66 -41.22
C ILE A 597 -4.55 8.54 -39.81
N GLN A 598 -4.03 9.65 -39.29
CA GLN A 598 -3.52 9.70 -37.93
C GLN A 598 -4.68 9.92 -36.95
N VAL A 599 -4.81 9.04 -35.96
CA VAL A 599 -5.87 9.05 -34.96
C VAL A 599 -5.23 9.22 -33.57
N PRO A 600 -5.67 10.19 -32.76
CA PRO A 600 -5.17 10.35 -31.41
C PRO A 600 -5.64 9.20 -30.51
N ASP A 601 -4.73 8.66 -29.70
CA ASP A 601 -5.03 7.58 -28.75
C ASP A 601 -5.93 8.08 -27.61
N PHE A 602 -5.73 9.33 -27.19
CA PHE A 602 -6.47 9.97 -26.10
C PHE A 602 -7.14 11.24 -26.62
N PRO A 603 -8.48 11.25 -26.82
CA PRO A 603 -9.17 12.39 -27.44
C PRO A 603 -9.01 13.73 -26.73
N ASN A 604 -8.89 13.71 -25.39
CA ASN A 604 -8.74 14.92 -24.58
C ASN A 604 -7.27 15.36 -24.42
N GLU A 605 -6.31 14.49 -24.75
CA GLU A 605 -4.86 14.70 -24.60
C GLU A 605 -4.13 14.14 -25.84
N PRO A 606 -4.35 14.73 -27.04
CA PRO A 606 -3.81 14.19 -28.30
C PRO A 606 -2.28 14.08 -28.34
N GLU A 607 -1.59 14.86 -27.51
CA GLU A 607 -0.14 14.87 -27.37
C GLU A 607 0.44 13.60 -26.73
N LYS A 608 -0.38 12.80 -26.03
CA LYS A 608 0.08 11.57 -25.36
C LYS A 608 0.41 10.43 -26.32
N GLY A 609 -0.19 10.42 -27.51
CA GLY A 609 -0.03 9.32 -28.44
C GLY A 609 -1.00 9.39 -29.61
N SER A 610 -0.59 8.79 -30.72
CA SER A 610 -1.43 8.60 -31.88
C SER A 610 -0.99 7.35 -32.64
N HIS A 611 -1.93 6.73 -33.35
CA HIS A 611 -1.68 5.62 -34.25
C HIS A 611 -2.26 5.92 -35.63
N ASN A 612 -1.76 5.22 -36.65
CA ASN A 612 -2.27 5.33 -38.00
C ASN A 612 -3.33 4.26 -38.26
N VAL A 613 -4.44 4.66 -38.88
CA VAL A 613 -5.47 3.77 -39.42
C VAL A 613 -5.53 3.94 -40.93
N VAL A 614 -5.86 2.86 -41.63
CA VAL A 614 -5.99 2.87 -43.09
C VAL A 614 -7.44 3.10 -43.46
N LEU A 615 -7.70 4.02 -44.38
CA LEU A 615 -8.97 4.19 -45.08
C LEU A 615 -8.83 3.69 -46.52
N ASP A 616 -9.67 2.74 -46.91
CA ASP A 616 -9.70 2.17 -48.26
C ASP A 616 -11.11 2.25 -48.84
N LYS A 617 -11.26 1.88 -50.12
CA LYS A 617 -12.52 1.80 -50.85
C LYS A 617 -13.56 0.92 -50.14
N VAL A 618 -13.10 -0.13 -49.49
CA VAL A 618 -13.94 -1.05 -48.73
C VAL A 618 -13.70 -0.84 -47.24
N LEU A 619 -14.76 -0.60 -46.49
CA LEU A 619 -14.74 -0.43 -45.05
C LEU A 619 -15.93 -1.15 -44.42
N TYR A 620 -15.89 -1.31 -43.11
CA TYR A 620 -16.94 -1.92 -42.31
C TYR A 620 -17.40 -0.94 -41.24
N ILE A 621 -18.71 -0.91 -41.03
CA ILE A 621 -19.38 -0.20 -39.93
C ILE A 621 -20.23 -1.19 -39.16
N GLU A 622 -20.73 -0.80 -37.98
CA GLU A 622 -21.72 -1.62 -37.29
C GLU A 622 -23.00 -1.76 -38.12
N ALA A 623 -23.56 -2.96 -38.18
CA ALA A 623 -24.83 -3.22 -38.84
C ALA A 623 -25.95 -2.35 -38.26
N THR A 624 -25.90 -2.05 -36.96
CA THR A 624 -26.88 -1.17 -36.28
C THR A 624 -26.76 0.32 -36.66
N ASP A 625 -25.65 0.73 -37.30
CA ASP A 625 -25.41 2.09 -37.80
C ASP A 625 -25.95 2.33 -39.22
N PHE A 626 -26.60 1.32 -39.83
CA PHE A 626 -27.44 1.47 -41.01
C PHE A 626 -28.88 0.97 -40.76
N LYS A 627 -29.89 1.77 -41.15
CA LYS A 627 -31.29 1.35 -41.17
C LYS A 627 -32.00 1.88 -42.42
N GLU A 628 -32.75 1.01 -43.11
CA GLU A 628 -33.63 1.43 -44.22
C GLU A 628 -34.80 2.28 -43.72
N THR A 629 -35.45 1.82 -42.63
CA THR A 629 -36.56 2.53 -41.99
C THR A 629 -36.15 2.98 -40.59
N PRO A 630 -35.80 4.26 -40.39
CA PRO A 630 -35.35 4.75 -39.09
C PRO A 630 -36.53 4.97 -38.12
N GLU A 631 -36.30 4.70 -36.84
CA GLU A 631 -37.18 5.18 -35.78
C GLU A 631 -36.95 6.67 -35.47
N LYS A 632 -37.92 7.32 -34.82
CA LYS A 632 -37.81 8.74 -34.48
C LYS A 632 -36.57 8.98 -33.61
N GLY A 633 -35.66 9.83 -34.08
CA GLY A 633 -34.42 10.18 -33.37
C GLY A 633 -33.16 9.44 -33.84
N TYR A 634 -33.26 8.52 -34.81
CA TYR A 634 -32.09 7.88 -35.41
C TYR A 634 -31.21 8.87 -36.21
N ARG A 635 -29.90 8.90 -35.91
CA ARG A 635 -28.94 9.90 -36.44
C ARG A 635 -27.85 9.34 -37.36
N ARG A 636 -27.84 8.01 -37.57
CA ARG A 636 -26.80 7.32 -38.37
C ARG A 636 -27.26 7.10 -39.81
N LEU A 637 -26.63 6.21 -40.56
CA LEU A 637 -26.81 6.09 -42.00
C LEU A 637 -28.19 5.55 -42.36
N THR A 638 -28.88 6.21 -43.28
CA THR A 638 -30.12 5.71 -43.90
C THR A 638 -30.10 6.01 -45.40
N PRO A 639 -31.02 5.45 -46.21
CA PRO A 639 -31.13 5.81 -47.62
C PRO A 639 -31.33 7.32 -47.89
N THR A 640 -31.82 8.07 -46.91
CA THR A 640 -32.12 9.51 -47.03
C THR A 640 -31.26 10.40 -46.11
N GLN A 641 -30.37 9.81 -45.30
CA GLN A 641 -29.59 10.51 -44.29
C GLN A 641 -28.12 10.07 -44.36
N SER A 642 -27.22 11.05 -44.47
CA SER A 642 -25.78 10.83 -44.47
C SER A 642 -25.20 10.64 -43.06
N VAL A 643 -23.99 10.06 -42.99
CA VAL A 643 -23.23 9.90 -41.74
C VAL A 643 -21.77 10.25 -41.93
N GLY A 644 -21.14 10.86 -40.93
CA GLY A 644 -19.70 11.14 -40.96
C GLY A 644 -18.87 9.91 -40.56
N LEU A 645 -17.73 9.72 -41.19
CA LEU A 645 -16.73 8.74 -40.76
C LEU A 645 -15.78 9.40 -39.75
N ARG A 646 -15.73 8.87 -38.54
CA ARG A 646 -14.93 9.42 -37.44
C ARG A 646 -13.44 9.48 -37.84
N HIS A 647 -12.79 10.62 -37.60
CA HIS A 647 -11.39 10.91 -37.98
C HIS A 647 -11.07 10.93 -39.48
N ALA A 648 -11.96 10.46 -40.35
CA ALA A 648 -11.64 10.27 -41.77
C ALA A 648 -11.73 11.53 -42.62
N GLY A 649 -12.46 12.56 -42.18
CA GLY A 649 -12.72 13.77 -42.98
C GLY A 649 -13.73 13.56 -44.12
N TYR A 650 -14.52 12.48 -44.08
CA TYR A 650 -15.50 12.15 -45.12
C TYR A 650 -16.90 11.88 -44.55
N VAL A 651 -17.92 12.18 -45.36
CA VAL A 651 -19.34 11.92 -45.11
C VAL A 651 -19.87 10.93 -46.14
N LEU A 652 -20.48 9.84 -45.67
CA LEU A 652 -21.08 8.81 -46.51
C LEU A 652 -22.55 9.12 -46.81
N LYS A 653 -22.94 8.92 -48.07
CA LYS A 653 -24.33 8.92 -48.55
C LYS A 653 -24.62 7.59 -49.24
N VAL A 654 -25.78 7.00 -48.98
CA VAL A 654 -26.17 5.72 -49.59
C VAL A 654 -26.47 5.94 -51.07
N ALA A 655 -25.83 5.15 -51.93
CA ALA A 655 -26.14 5.09 -53.35
C ALA A 655 -27.03 3.88 -53.67
N LYS A 656 -26.71 2.72 -53.09
CA LYS A 656 -27.43 1.47 -53.35
C LYS A 656 -27.33 0.51 -52.17
N VAL A 657 -28.43 -0.18 -51.89
CA VAL A 657 -28.49 -1.24 -50.87
C VAL A 657 -28.51 -2.60 -51.58
N ILE A 658 -27.61 -3.49 -51.20
CA ILE A 658 -27.49 -4.83 -51.78
C ILE A 658 -27.97 -5.85 -50.75
N LYS A 659 -29.00 -6.61 -51.12
CA LYS A 659 -29.59 -7.65 -50.28
C LYS A 659 -29.18 -9.04 -50.76
N ASP A 660 -29.04 -9.95 -49.80
CA ASP A 660 -28.83 -11.36 -50.09
C ASP A 660 -30.13 -12.05 -50.55
N ARG A 661 -30.06 -13.35 -50.82
CA ARG A 661 -31.21 -14.17 -51.25
C ARG A 661 -32.29 -14.31 -50.17
N ALA A 662 -31.95 -14.09 -48.90
CA ALA A 662 -32.88 -14.13 -47.78
C ALA A 662 -33.50 -12.75 -47.48
N GLY A 663 -33.10 -11.70 -48.21
CA GLY A 663 -33.58 -10.33 -48.02
C GLY A 663 -32.80 -9.53 -46.97
N ASN A 664 -31.74 -10.09 -46.38
CA ASN A 664 -30.90 -9.37 -45.43
C ASN A 664 -29.93 -8.44 -46.15
N ILE A 665 -29.57 -7.33 -45.52
CA ILE A 665 -28.61 -6.37 -46.07
C ILE A 665 -27.22 -6.98 -46.00
N SER A 666 -26.60 -7.18 -47.16
CA SER A 666 -25.27 -7.80 -47.29
C SER A 666 -24.17 -6.76 -47.51
N GLU A 667 -24.47 -5.70 -48.25
CA GLU A 667 -23.53 -4.64 -48.60
C GLU A 667 -24.29 -3.35 -48.89
N VAL A 668 -23.69 -2.21 -48.57
CA VAL A 668 -24.22 -0.90 -48.95
C VAL A 668 -23.16 -0.17 -49.76
N GLU A 669 -23.50 0.21 -50.98
CA GLU A 669 -22.68 1.08 -51.81
C GLU A 669 -22.97 2.53 -51.42
N CYS A 670 -21.92 3.27 -51.11
CA CYS A 670 -22.01 4.66 -50.69
C CYS A 670 -21.17 5.55 -51.60
N THR A 671 -21.52 6.82 -51.67
CA THR A 671 -20.61 7.89 -52.10
C THR A 671 -20.00 8.57 -50.87
N ALA A 672 -18.77 9.02 -50.99
CA ALA A 672 -18.06 9.81 -49.98
C ALA A 672 -17.86 11.24 -50.48
N GLU A 673 -18.17 12.22 -49.62
CA GLU A 673 -17.91 13.64 -49.84
C GLU A 673 -16.98 14.16 -48.72
N SER A 674 -16.11 15.12 -49.03
CA SER A 674 -15.29 15.76 -47.99
C SER A 674 -16.19 16.48 -46.98
N THR A 675 -15.87 16.38 -45.69
CA THR A 675 -16.60 17.08 -44.62
C THR A 675 -16.65 18.60 -44.79
N GLU A 676 -15.73 19.18 -45.56
CA GLU A 676 -15.71 20.62 -45.88
C GLU A 676 -16.74 21.01 -46.94
N SER A 677 -17.03 20.10 -47.88
CA SER A 677 -17.95 20.31 -49.00
C SER A 677 -19.37 19.79 -48.75
N SER A 678 -19.51 18.83 -47.83
CA SER A 678 -20.78 18.16 -47.55
C SER A 678 -21.61 18.93 -46.53
N GLU A 679 -22.94 18.78 -46.58
CA GLU A 679 -23.80 19.16 -45.47
C GLU A 679 -23.39 18.43 -44.18
N LYS A 680 -23.37 19.17 -43.06
CA LYS A 680 -22.93 18.65 -41.77
C LYS A 680 -23.78 17.43 -41.35
N PRO A 681 -23.19 16.24 -41.17
CA PRO A 681 -23.94 15.05 -40.82
C PRO A 681 -24.47 15.13 -39.38
N LYS A 682 -25.54 14.39 -39.09
CA LYS A 682 -26.14 14.37 -37.75
C LYS A 682 -25.32 13.59 -36.71
N ALA A 683 -24.43 12.71 -37.17
CA ALA A 683 -23.55 11.91 -36.32
C ALA A 683 -22.26 11.52 -37.07
N PHE A 684 -21.22 11.20 -36.30
CA PHE A 684 -20.02 10.53 -36.79
C PHE A 684 -19.95 9.12 -36.18
N ILE A 685 -19.74 8.12 -37.01
CA ILE A 685 -19.65 6.71 -36.60
C ILE A 685 -18.22 6.18 -36.73
N HIS A 686 -17.93 5.16 -35.94
CA HIS A 686 -16.67 4.43 -36.05
C HIS A 686 -16.72 3.48 -37.26
N TRP A 687 -15.56 3.09 -37.73
CA TRP A 687 -15.40 2.27 -38.92
C TRP A 687 -14.05 1.56 -38.86
N VAL A 688 -13.91 0.49 -39.62
CA VAL A 688 -12.63 -0.21 -39.82
C VAL A 688 -12.43 -0.52 -41.29
N SER A 689 -11.21 -0.39 -41.79
CA SER A 689 -10.83 -0.85 -43.12
C SER A 689 -9.57 -1.70 -42.99
N GLN A 690 -9.45 -2.71 -43.87
CA GLN A 690 -8.45 -3.76 -43.77
C GLN A 690 -8.33 -4.34 -42.33
N PRO A 691 -9.44 -4.75 -41.70
CA PRO A 691 -9.45 -5.09 -40.28
C PRO A 691 -8.72 -6.40 -39.97
N ILE A 692 -8.24 -6.51 -38.74
CA ILE A 692 -7.81 -7.78 -38.15
C ILE A 692 -9.01 -8.39 -37.42
N THR A 693 -9.30 -9.67 -37.67
CA THR A 693 -10.37 -10.38 -36.98
C THR A 693 -9.97 -10.68 -35.53
N VAL A 694 -10.85 -10.35 -34.58
CA VAL A 694 -10.66 -10.58 -33.15
C VAL A 694 -11.89 -11.22 -32.52
N GLN A 695 -11.69 -11.99 -31.44
CA GLN A 695 -12.80 -12.49 -30.62
C GLN A 695 -13.12 -11.49 -29.51
N VAL A 696 -14.36 -11.01 -29.46
CA VAL A 696 -14.87 -10.17 -28.36
C VAL A 696 -15.86 -11.00 -27.54
N ARG A 697 -15.76 -10.92 -26.21
CA ARG A 697 -16.66 -11.61 -25.27
C ARG A 697 -17.43 -10.55 -24.48
N LEU A 698 -18.74 -10.51 -24.69
CA LEU A 698 -19.65 -9.62 -23.96
C LEU A 698 -20.17 -10.37 -22.73
N TYR A 699 -20.09 -9.74 -21.57
CA TYR A 699 -20.49 -10.31 -20.29
C TYR A 699 -21.63 -9.49 -19.68
N GLU A 700 -22.65 -10.19 -19.20
CA GLU A 700 -23.75 -9.62 -18.42
C GLU A 700 -23.59 -9.96 -16.93
N PRO A 701 -24.22 -9.21 -16.01
CA PRO A 701 -24.25 -9.56 -14.59
C PRO A 701 -24.75 -11.00 -14.38
N LEU A 702 -24.13 -11.70 -13.42
CA LEU A 702 -24.42 -13.11 -13.11
C LEU A 702 -25.78 -13.33 -12.43
#